data_AF-E7S931-F1
#
_entry.id   AF-E7S931-F1
#
_cell.length_a   1.000
_cell.length_b   1.000
_cell.length_c   1.000
_cell.angle_alpha   90.00
_cell.angle_beta   90.00
_cell.angle_gamma   90.00
#
_symmetry.space_group_name_H-M   'P 1'
#
loop_
_entity.id
_entity.type
_entity.pdbx_description
1 polymer ?
#
loop_
_entity_poly.entity_id
_entity_poly.type
_entity_poly.pdbx_seq_one_letter_code
_entity_poly.pdbx_strand_id
1 'polypeptide(L)'
;MDMKDIFNRRQRFSLRKYSIGVCSVLLGTALFAAGSQTVLADEVENPADSTSDVISSEATSDKEIALSKPVTGESSAPTSYNVAAIVQPSVATDSQHEGDKEAGKEATAEPTETVSREATGTSGFRNSGEVTSRVVSNWNGFVSALNDNSIQNITISGNVVATGDNGNTDNGRVNSVDRTVAINSQGRNVVIQGRNDQASLDLLSNSLKFTGSSAWNLVFKNLQLATGNSKGPIDLSATTGANTVTFENVKSQGSSLYGGGGNTDVIVKGTTTSTVSDSYRVANGQTQYVQRNVGSAGHSVLRREANIHDAKSITVADGASLTLNRSSQGDAINLAGGSTVRVNDGASLTINMNTNNGTESARYHNAGIFMEHGGTVVTGKDSKLTLNTSIGQAISLGMGRPADGLTHLDRWGGYGTGNAFRRNGKSSLTIGEHASFNFTGRDGLIFGNNATFTTGSNSRVRFENKGRGTAIDFGDNSRVVFGKKSTNTFHSVGKGPKSGGGPSGSYNAYNYIGLNENGSILVDDYATFRVQMDNRGANPWDDVINLDSKHGRKDQPLFQANKGSIVDVRDDNTDYYAELISVPLGSSTNVVFQFNNPLYVSLMRYTNSEGRSAGEITGKLPFGIAQGNNPEQIGHGNILYISNGSKVSGNHIEFNGPTGTRVNRGAGTYTVYSLNKDGRDVVSKNKMSSVWTDIQGGAMSIAGFKPGGKAEINPSSSTSVQTGSSSGGVLATDKTYGIDPVTANRQNIWVSNGTSINPHATHTNTIRYVYEDGTPVLDANGKPKVVVQSSDWKRLLEVAIDQDQFKNVLKNSSVANGDEFLAAYGKTEYVVRDIDGDGIGDTGWRLAGTKNSKATYDTVVSPELQGYKAEILSSNVPGLAVGTKASRVSVTFNPSEIKDEIVISQGGRRTVSETYWRNIVDNVELTNYETVVVYKQDKQKASVKYVNVTSNIELAKDEMEGQSGSLIDYSTVDRITTYKKAGYKLIEDGFTNATDKHFDTNVSVDQEFVVTLEERIEPVTPQDPKPVPGIPVTPEDPANWPKEVKDMKELERTATQTIRFREEESGKEVFKTILRKITFERTAYVNLVTGNITYSSWRIGKVVDQDGPVQPVNSNTANRVNVAPNTGEVRSLSARVRRSVSTETTPVADPATVVEEPSSAPKVEAKEERMPVEPAVRTVESKPVETPKVLKIPKVQPEAVTVATRKASATLNKRVYGAKPVVTRGRSSRRPPKI
;
A
#
# COMPACT_ATOMS: atom_id res chain seq x y z
N MET A 1 -15.19 16.31 -33.24
CA MET A 1 -13.87 15.77 -32.81
C MET A 1 -13.66 14.44 -33.52
N ASP A 2 -12.43 14.10 -33.91
CA ASP A 2 -12.17 13.02 -34.88
C ASP A 2 -11.98 11.63 -34.23
N MET A 3 -12.42 10.57 -34.92
CA MET A 3 -12.69 9.23 -34.36
C MET A 3 -11.49 8.26 -34.46
N LYS A 4 -10.25 8.77 -34.50
CA LYS A 4 -9.05 7.97 -34.86
C LYS A 4 -8.26 7.37 -33.70
N ASP A 5 -8.46 7.84 -32.46
CA ASP A 5 -7.49 7.68 -31.36
C ASP A 5 -7.84 6.58 -30.32
N ILE A 6 -8.35 5.44 -30.81
CA ILE A 6 -8.67 4.26 -29.97
C ILE A 6 -7.62 3.16 -30.17
N PHE A 7 -7.42 2.70 -31.40
CA PHE A 7 -6.53 1.57 -31.70
C PHE A 7 -5.05 1.97 -31.80
N ASN A 8 -4.78 3.20 -32.24
CA ASN A 8 -3.44 3.73 -32.53
C ASN A 8 -2.71 4.37 -31.32
N ARG A 9 -3.11 4.02 -30.09
CA ARG A 9 -2.55 4.61 -28.85
C ARG A 9 -1.13 4.14 -28.53
N ARG A 10 -0.14 4.69 -29.24
CA ARG A 10 1.18 4.98 -28.65
C ARG A 10 0.93 5.91 -27.45
N GLN A 11 1.05 5.42 -26.22
CA GLN A 11 0.90 6.26 -25.02
C GLN A 11 2.00 7.34 -24.98
N ARG A 12 1.68 8.50 -25.55
CA ARG A 12 2.38 9.77 -25.39
C ARG A 12 1.73 10.49 -24.21
N PHE A 13 2.47 10.63 -23.11
CA PHE A 13 2.00 11.38 -21.95
C PHE A 13 1.82 12.85 -22.33
N SER A 14 0.58 13.31 -22.50
CA SER A 14 0.28 14.73 -22.61
C SER A 14 0.49 15.37 -21.23
N LEU A 15 1.57 16.13 -21.05
CA LEU A 15 1.74 17.01 -19.89
C LEU A 15 0.66 18.11 -19.92
N ARG A 16 -0.51 17.80 -19.34
CA ARG A 16 -1.56 18.79 -19.11
C ARG A 16 -1.08 19.73 -18.01
N LYS A 17 -0.68 20.95 -18.39
CA LYS A 17 -0.44 22.03 -17.44
C LYS A 17 -1.75 22.39 -16.74
N TYR A 18 -1.95 21.87 -15.52
CA TYR A 18 -2.91 22.46 -14.61
C TYR A 18 -2.36 23.81 -14.16
N SER A 19 -3.08 24.89 -14.49
CA SER A 19 -2.73 26.25 -14.09
C SER A 19 -3.61 26.65 -12.90
N ILE A 20 -3.07 26.51 -11.68
CA ILE A 20 -3.66 27.11 -10.47
C ILE A 20 -2.99 28.48 -10.28
N GLY A 21 -3.81 29.52 -10.10
CA GLY A 21 -3.37 30.91 -10.18
C GLY A 21 -2.89 31.52 -8.85
N VAL A 22 -1.65 32.03 -8.89
CA VAL A 22 -1.20 33.30 -8.26
C VAL A 22 -1.41 33.50 -6.75
N CYS A 23 -0.33 33.31 -5.98
CA CYS A 23 0.33 34.33 -5.14
C CYS A 23 1.62 33.72 -4.54
N SER A 24 2.84 34.11 -4.94
CA SER A 24 3.58 35.35 -4.61
C SER A 24 4.05 35.39 -3.14
N VAL A 25 5.33 35.42 -2.77
CA VAL A 25 6.67 35.38 -3.45
C VAL A 25 7.69 34.81 -2.41
N LEU A 26 8.97 34.46 -2.63
CA LEU A 26 10.02 34.70 -3.66
C LEU A 26 10.51 33.34 -4.26
N LEU A 27 11.33 33.18 -5.33
CA LEU A 27 12.37 33.95 -6.07
C LEU A 27 13.82 33.78 -5.54
N GLY A 28 14.69 33.00 -6.25
CA GLY A 28 16.07 32.69 -5.80
C GLY A 28 17.04 31.98 -6.78
N THR A 29 17.12 32.39 -8.07
CA THR A 29 18.16 32.04 -9.09
C THR A 29 18.38 30.54 -9.46
N ALA A 30 18.68 30.13 -10.70
CA ALA A 30 19.36 30.81 -11.82
C ALA A 30 18.88 30.31 -13.21
N LEU A 31 19.24 31.04 -14.28
CA LEU A 31 19.05 30.66 -15.70
C LEU A 31 20.33 30.06 -16.29
N PHE A 32 20.21 29.28 -17.38
CA PHE A 32 20.82 29.62 -18.69
C PHE A 32 20.34 28.67 -19.82
N ALA A 33 20.72 28.99 -21.07
CA ALA A 33 20.47 28.26 -22.32
C ALA A 33 19.01 28.21 -22.83
N ALA A 34 18.70 29.11 -23.77
CA ALA A 34 17.56 29.03 -24.69
C ALA A 34 17.96 29.57 -26.08
N GLY A 35 17.36 29.04 -27.14
CA GLY A 35 17.67 29.37 -28.54
C GLY A 35 18.47 28.25 -29.24
N SER A 36 18.14 27.86 -30.48
CA SER A 36 17.01 28.27 -31.34
C SER A 36 16.63 27.13 -32.31
N GLN A 37 15.46 27.26 -32.97
CA GLN A 37 14.99 26.30 -33.98
C GLN A 37 15.50 26.67 -35.38
N THR A 38 15.79 25.65 -36.18
CA THR A 38 15.59 25.68 -37.65
C THR A 38 15.00 24.34 -38.09
N VAL A 39 14.36 24.34 -39.27
CA VAL A 39 13.73 23.19 -39.90
C VAL A 39 14.19 23.15 -41.35
N LEU A 40 14.56 21.97 -41.85
CA LEU A 40 14.15 21.40 -43.15
C LEU A 40 14.86 20.06 -43.37
N ALA A 41 14.34 19.27 -44.32
CA ALA A 41 15.03 18.13 -44.90
C ALA A 41 15.45 18.51 -46.32
N ASP A 42 16.45 17.82 -46.87
CA ASP A 42 16.59 17.67 -48.31
C ASP A 42 17.28 16.32 -48.65
N GLU A 43 17.21 15.94 -49.93
CA GLU A 43 17.59 14.62 -50.45
C GLU A 43 18.93 14.69 -51.25
N VAL A 44 19.12 13.80 -52.22
CA VAL A 44 20.03 13.90 -53.39
C VAL A 44 21.47 13.32 -53.29
N GLU A 45 21.62 12.20 -54.01
CA GLU A 45 22.77 11.69 -54.80
C GLU A 45 24.02 11.00 -54.20
N ASN A 46 24.47 9.99 -54.98
CA ASN A 46 25.76 9.31 -54.89
C ASN A 46 26.78 9.96 -55.85
N PRO A 47 28.09 9.80 -55.61
CA PRO A 47 29.07 9.55 -56.66
C PRO A 47 29.41 8.05 -56.78
N ALA A 48 29.88 7.62 -57.96
CA ALA A 48 30.08 6.22 -58.32
C ALA A 48 31.56 5.78 -58.37
N ASP A 49 31.74 4.46 -58.47
CA ASP A 49 32.89 3.70 -58.99
C ASP A 49 34.34 4.03 -58.55
N SER A 50 35.00 3.01 -58.00
CA SER A 50 36.23 2.47 -58.61
C SER A 50 36.40 0.97 -58.28
N THR A 51 36.45 0.15 -59.33
CA THR A 51 37.06 -1.21 -59.40
C THR A 51 38.30 -1.38 -58.51
N SER A 52 38.62 -2.55 -57.94
CA SER A 52 38.94 -3.77 -58.73
C SER A 52 39.05 -5.09 -57.93
N ASP A 53 38.38 -6.12 -58.47
CA ASP A 53 38.87 -7.48 -58.79
C ASP A 53 39.51 -8.51 -57.81
N VAL A 54 39.31 -9.77 -58.22
CA VAL A 54 40.21 -10.95 -58.12
C VAL A 54 40.15 -11.93 -56.92
N ILE A 55 39.45 -13.04 -57.22
CA ILE A 55 39.75 -14.47 -56.94
C ILE A 55 39.31 -15.14 -55.62
N SER A 56 38.69 -16.30 -55.83
CA SER A 56 38.16 -17.32 -54.93
C SER A 56 39.19 -18.31 -54.37
N SER A 57 38.86 -18.98 -53.26
CA SER A 57 39.09 -20.44 -53.13
C SER A 57 38.08 -21.08 -52.16
N GLU A 58 37.67 -22.32 -52.44
CA GLU A 58 36.93 -23.20 -51.52
C GLU A 58 37.89 -24.22 -50.84
N ALA A 59 37.32 -25.23 -50.14
CA ALA A 59 37.97 -26.42 -49.57
C ALA A 59 38.84 -26.17 -48.30
N THR A 60 38.91 -27.05 -47.28
CA THR A 60 38.23 -28.34 -46.96
C THR A 60 38.23 -28.50 -45.42
N SER A 61 37.35 -29.27 -44.76
CA SER A 61 37.49 -30.71 -44.44
C SER A 61 38.90 -31.14 -43.97
N ASP A 62 39.14 -31.93 -42.92
CA ASP A 62 38.30 -32.60 -41.90
C ASP A 62 39.15 -32.88 -40.63
N LYS A 63 38.52 -33.10 -39.46
CA LYS A 63 38.48 -34.41 -38.78
C LYS A 63 37.91 -34.40 -37.35
N GLU A 64 37.12 -35.42 -37.06
CA GLU A 64 36.78 -35.85 -35.70
C GLU A 64 37.98 -36.47 -34.99
N ILE A 65 38.02 -36.39 -33.65
CA ILE A 65 38.51 -37.51 -32.82
C ILE A 65 37.44 -37.84 -31.76
N ALA A 66 36.85 -39.01 -31.93
CA ALA A 66 36.00 -39.72 -30.97
C ALA A 66 36.83 -40.19 -29.74
N LEU A 67 36.31 -40.63 -28.60
CA LEU A 67 34.97 -40.80 -28.05
C LEU A 67 35.14 -41.12 -26.55
N SER A 68 34.25 -40.67 -25.67
CA SER A 68 34.00 -41.39 -24.42
C SER A 68 32.49 -41.46 -24.14
N LYS A 69 32.05 -42.59 -23.57
CA LYS A 69 30.62 -42.95 -23.38
C LYS A 69 30.39 -43.50 -21.97
N PRO A 70 29.14 -43.61 -21.50
CA PRO A 70 28.79 -43.21 -20.14
C PRO A 70 28.86 -44.34 -19.11
N VAL A 71 28.84 -43.94 -17.84
CA VAL A 71 28.37 -44.79 -16.74
C VAL A 71 26.92 -44.42 -16.44
N THR A 72 26.02 -45.40 -16.51
CA THR A 72 24.60 -45.26 -16.18
C THR A 72 24.34 -45.58 -14.72
N GLY A 73 23.54 -44.75 -14.04
CA GLY A 73 22.93 -45.03 -12.74
C GLY A 73 21.49 -44.55 -12.75
N GLU A 74 20.56 -45.38 -12.29
CA GLU A 74 19.11 -45.12 -12.33
C GLU A 74 18.65 -44.25 -11.15
N SER A 75 17.56 -43.50 -11.31
CA SER A 75 16.37 -43.63 -10.43
C SER A 75 15.21 -42.69 -10.84
N SER A 76 13.99 -43.20 -10.67
CA SER A 76 12.74 -42.48 -10.31
C SER A 76 12.39 -41.12 -10.95
N ALA A 77 11.32 -41.13 -11.75
CA ALA A 77 10.52 -39.92 -12.00
C ALA A 77 9.58 -39.61 -10.81
N PRO A 78 9.23 -38.33 -10.58
CA PRO A 78 7.99 -37.95 -9.94
C PRO A 78 7.00 -37.34 -10.95
N THR A 79 5.90 -38.06 -11.12
CA THR A 79 4.63 -37.65 -11.73
C THR A 79 4.06 -36.36 -11.12
N SER A 80 3.35 -35.58 -11.94
CA SER A 80 2.30 -34.60 -11.55
C SER A 80 2.61 -33.55 -10.47
N TYR A 81 2.70 -32.28 -10.89
CA TYR A 81 2.42 -31.13 -10.02
C TYR A 81 1.09 -30.49 -10.44
N ASN A 82 0.08 -30.56 -9.55
CA ASN A 82 -1.20 -29.88 -9.74
C ASN A 82 -1.05 -28.36 -9.52
N VAL A 83 -1.84 -27.57 -10.24
CA VAL A 83 -1.95 -26.12 -10.00
C VAL A 83 -2.79 -25.88 -8.74
N ALA A 84 -2.15 -25.40 -7.68
CA ALA A 84 -2.80 -24.88 -6.48
C ALA A 84 -2.02 -23.65 -5.97
N ALA A 85 -2.73 -22.62 -5.52
CA ALA A 85 -2.11 -21.37 -5.09
C ALA A 85 -1.53 -21.50 -3.68
N ILE A 86 -0.38 -20.86 -3.44
CA ILE A 86 0.15 -20.59 -2.10
C ILE A 86 0.10 -19.08 -1.86
N VAL A 87 -1.01 -18.63 -1.29
CA VAL A 87 -1.12 -17.37 -0.55
C VAL A 87 -1.81 -17.71 0.77
N GLN A 88 -1.09 -17.64 1.87
CA GLN A 88 -1.67 -17.63 3.21
C GLN A 88 -0.95 -16.58 4.08
N PRO A 89 -1.70 -15.69 4.76
CA PRO A 89 -1.12 -14.77 5.73
C PRO A 89 -0.90 -15.47 7.07
N SER A 90 0.24 -15.20 7.72
CA SER A 90 0.53 -15.69 9.07
C SER A 90 -0.14 -14.78 10.12
N VAL A 91 -1.16 -15.29 10.81
CA VAL A 91 -1.77 -14.64 11.97
C VAL A 91 -0.91 -14.90 13.21
N ALA A 92 -0.66 -13.86 14.02
CA ALA A 92 0.00 -14.00 15.32
C ALA A 92 -1.02 -14.30 16.42
N THR A 93 -0.68 -15.22 17.32
CA THR A 93 -1.49 -15.57 18.51
C THR A 93 -0.99 -14.83 19.75
N ASP A 94 -1.93 -14.27 20.51
CA ASP A 94 -1.68 -13.54 21.77
C ASP A 94 -1.60 -14.49 22.99
N SER A 95 -0.97 -14.06 24.08
CA SER A 95 -0.89 -14.75 25.39
C SER A 95 -0.46 -13.78 26.52
N GLN A 96 -1.23 -13.74 27.60
CA GLN A 96 -1.07 -12.85 28.78
C GLN A 96 0.14 -13.29 29.66
N HIS A 97 0.75 -12.48 30.56
CA HIS A 97 0.17 -11.80 31.73
C HIS A 97 1.10 -10.70 32.33
N GLU A 98 0.61 -10.01 33.38
CA GLU A 98 1.22 -9.06 34.39
C GLU A 98 2.75 -9.13 34.66
N GLY A 99 3.45 -8.12 35.22
CA GLY A 99 3.14 -6.82 35.88
C GLY A 99 4.45 -6.25 36.52
N ASP A 100 4.52 -5.27 37.45
CA ASP A 100 3.61 -4.22 37.97
C ASP A 100 4.41 -3.23 38.89
N LYS A 101 4.15 -1.90 38.87
CA LYS A 101 4.67 -0.80 39.78
C LYS A 101 6.22 -0.60 39.88
N GLU A 102 6.86 0.48 40.38
CA GLU A 102 6.68 1.94 40.65
C GLU A 102 8.09 2.50 41.07
N ALA A 103 8.44 3.79 41.28
CA ALA A 103 8.10 5.13 40.77
C ALA A 103 9.06 6.19 41.40
N GLY A 104 9.17 7.44 40.90
CA GLY A 104 9.74 8.57 41.70
C GLY A 104 10.51 9.73 41.02
N LYS A 105 9.87 10.91 40.97
CA LYS A 105 10.39 12.31 41.01
C LYS A 105 11.13 12.98 39.83
N GLU A 106 10.96 14.31 39.77
CA GLU A 106 11.25 15.21 38.64
C GLU A 106 12.65 15.87 38.65
N ALA A 107 13.09 16.36 37.48
CA ALA A 107 13.57 17.75 37.31
C ALA A 107 13.63 18.18 35.82
N THR A 108 13.11 19.37 35.54
CA THR A 108 12.93 20.06 34.25
C THR A 108 14.17 20.26 33.34
N ALA A 109 14.02 20.05 32.02
CA ALA A 109 14.58 20.89 30.95
C ALA A 109 13.95 20.58 29.56
N GLU A 110 13.71 21.62 28.75
CA GLU A 110 13.19 21.58 27.36
C GLU A 110 14.19 22.29 26.41
N PRO A 111 14.01 22.32 25.06
CA PRO A 111 13.29 21.40 24.16
C PRO A 111 14.12 21.01 22.90
N THR A 112 13.85 19.87 22.24
CA THR A 112 14.12 19.70 20.78
C THR A 112 13.32 18.56 20.14
N GLU A 113 13.12 18.66 18.82
CA GLU A 113 12.24 17.81 17.99
C GLU A 113 12.58 16.31 18.02
N THR A 114 11.56 15.45 18.17
CA THR A 114 11.71 13.98 18.16
C THR A 114 11.14 13.37 16.88
N VAL A 115 12.02 13.03 15.92
CA VAL A 115 11.64 12.26 14.72
C VAL A 115 12.10 10.81 14.86
N SER A 116 11.15 9.87 14.93
CA SER A 116 11.16 8.52 14.30
C SER A 116 10.38 7.46 15.08
N ARG A 117 9.63 6.57 14.38
CA ARG A 117 10.00 5.15 14.19
C ARG A 117 8.91 4.29 13.53
N GLU A 118 9.18 3.91 12.29
CA GLU A 118 8.96 2.54 11.79
C GLU A 118 10.35 1.90 11.61
N ALA A 119 10.59 0.58 11.60
CA ALA A 119 9.71 -0.57 11.85
C ALA A 119 10.51 -1.64 12.66
N THR A 120 9.83 -2.67 13.16
CA THR A 120 10.46 -3.80 13.87
C THR A 120 10.55 -5.06 13.02
N GLY A 121 11.70 -5.75 13.06
CA GLY A 121 11.74 -7.21 12.87
C GLY A 121 12.73 -7.77 11.86
N THR A 122 13.98 -7.97 12.27
CA THR A 122 14.66 -9.27 12.08
C THR A 122 15.86 -9.38 13.04
N SER A 123 15.92 -10.52 13.75
CA SER A 123 17.07 -11.08 14.50
C SER A 123 18.23 -10.18 14.98
N GLY A 124 18.40 -10.09 16.30
CA GLY A 124 19.57 -10.79 16.86
C GLY A 124 20.67 -10.01 17.59
N PHE A 125 20.63 -8.68 17.71
CA PHE A 125 21.60 -7.95 18.55
C PHE A 125 20.91 -6.97 19.51
N ARG A 126 20.62 -7.44 20.72
CA ARG A 126 20.55 -6.56 21.91
C ARG A 126 21.95 -6.50 22.52
N ASN A 127 22.58 -5.33 22.50
CA ASN A 127 23.67 -5.06 23.42
C ASN A 127 23.62 -3.59 23.85
N SER A 128 23.32 -3.36 25.13
CA SER A 128 23.27 -2.02 25.73
C SER A 128 24.69 -1.59 26.09
N GLY A 129 25.34 -0.90 25.16
CA GLY A 129 26.64 -0.26 25.33
C GLY A 129 26.60 1.17 24.78
N GLU A 130 27.38 2.06 25.38
CA GLU A 130 27.46 3.47 25.02
C GLU A 130 27.85 3.62 23.53
N VAL A 131 27.02 4.34 22.75
CA VAL A 131 27.16 4.37 21.28
C VAL A 131 28.24 5.38 20.87
N THR A 132 29.50 4.98 21.02
CA THR A 132 30.64 5.87 20.78
C THR A 132 30.66 6.32 19.32
N SER A 133 30.74 7.65 19.16
CA SER A 133 30.50 8.35 17.91
C SER A 133 31.64 9.33 17.65
N ARG A 134 32.22 9.32 16.44
CA ARG A 134 33.38 10.15 16.06
C ARG A 134 33.03 11.07 14.90
N VAL A 135 33.34 12.37 15.04
CA VAL A 135 33.35 13.31 13.91
C VAL A 135 34.74 13.33 13.28
N VAL A 136 34.83 13.28 11.95
CA VAL A 136 36.09 13.26 11.19
C VAL A 136 36.06 14.23 10.02
N SER A 137 37.18 14.94 9.81
CA SER A 137 37.37 15.96 8.76
C SER A 137 38.53 15.66 7.80
N ASN A 138 39.22 14.53 7.99
CA ASN A 138 40.38 14.12 7.19
C ASN A 138 40.54 12.59 7.18
N TRP A 139 41.33 12.09 6.22
CA TRP A 139 41.51 10.65 5.97
C TRP A 139 42.09 9.89 7.17
N ASN A 140 43.13 10.42 7.80
CA ASN A 140 43.80 9.74 8.91
C ASN A 140 42.84 9.57 10.10
N GLY A 141 42.04 10.61 10.41
CA GLY A 141 40.96 10.52 11.40
C GLY A 141 39.88 9.50 11.04
N PHE A 142 39.47 9.44 9.77
CA PHE A 142 38.49 8.47 9.26
C PHE A 142 38.98 7.02 9.37
N VAL A 143 40.19 6.72 8.88
CA VAL A 143 40.79 5.38 8.96
C VAL A 143 41.05 4.97 10.41
N SER A 144 41.42 5.92 11.28
CA SER A 144 41.59 5.65 12.72
C SER A 144 40.26 5.26 13.38
N ALA A 145 39.18 5.97 13.06
CA ALA A 145 37.84 5.67 13.57
C ALA A 145 37.29 4.31 13.09
N LEU A 146 37.68 3.85 11.89
CA LEU A 146 37.33 2.51 11.40
C LEU A 146 38.12 1.38 12.11
N ASN A 147 39.37 1.63 12.50
CA ASN A 147 40.19 0.66 13.23
C ASN A 147 39.85 0.59 14.74
N ASP A 148 39.23 1.62 15.30
CA ASP A 148 38.74 1.63 16.68
C ASP A 148 37.48 0.75 16.82
N ASN A 149 37.64 -0.42 17.47
CA ASN A 149 36.55 -1.39 17.69
C ASN A 149 35.37 -0.83 18.50
N SER A 150 35.56 0.25 19.29
CA SER A 150 34.46 0.84 20.04
C SER A 150 33.50 1.62 19.13
N ILE A 151 34.03 2.32 18.13
CA ILE A 151 33.28 3.26 17.31
C ILE A 151 32.25 2.53 16.43
N GLN A 152 31.00 2.99 16.56
CA GLN A 152 29.86 2.53 15.75
C GLN A 152 29.39 3.61 14.76
N ASN A 153 29.51 4.89 15.10
CA ASN A 153 29.11 6.00 14.22
C ASN A 153 30.30 6.88 13.83
N ILE A 154 30.47 7.15 12.54
CA ILE A 154 31.49 8.01 11.98
C ILE A 154 30.79 9.11 11.16
N THR A 155 30.91 10.36 11.58
CA THR A 155 30.31 11.52 10.90
C THR A 155 31.36 12.29 10.13
N ILE A 156 31.25 12.29 8.80
CA ILE A 156 32.09 13.06 7.88
C ILE A 156 31.64 14.53 7.92
N SER A 157 32.50 15.44 8.37
CA SER A 157 32.14 16.87 8.58
C SER A 157 32.51 17.82 7.44
N GLY A 158 33.04 17.31 6.32
CA GLY A 158 33.48 18.09 5.16
C GLY A 158 33.94 17.18 4.03
N ASN A 159 35.01 17.57 3.32
CA ASN A 159 35.58 16.79 2.23
C ASN A 159 36.77 15.95 2.71
N VAL A 160 36.58 14.62 2.78
CA VAL A 160 37.63 13.66 3.15
C VAL A 160 38.16 12.99 1.89
N VAL A 161 39.41 13.29 1.53
CA VAL A 161 40.10 12.71 0.36
C VAL A 161 41.25 11.81 0.85
N ALA A 162 41.40 10.63 0.25
CA ALA A 162 42.44 9.67 0.62
C ALA A 162 43.86 10.18 0.41
N THR A 163 44.78 9.77 1.29
CA THR A 163 46.19 10.14 1.21
C THR A 163 47.01 9.10 0.44
N GLY A 164 47.84 9.56 -0.48
CA GLY A 164 48.80 8.75 -1.23
C GLY A 164 48.98 9.26 -2.65
N ASP A 165 49.82 8.59 -3.44
CA ASP A 165 49.74 8.69 -4.89
C ASP A 165 48.37 8.14 -5.34
N ASN A 166 47.69 8.92 -6.17
CA ASN A 166 46.31 8.69 -6.60
C ASN A 166 46.19 7.65 -7.72
N GLY A 167 47.30 7.17 -8.29
CA GLY A 167 47.30 6.15 -9.34
C GLY A 167 46.96 6.71 -10.72
N ASN A 168 47.12 8.03 -10.93
CA ASN A 168 46.81 8.69 -12.19
C ASN A 168 47.79 8.40 -13.34
N THR A 169 48.78 7.53 -13.11
CA THR A 169 49.79 7.11 -14.08
C THR A 169 49.28 6.11 -15.12
N ASP A 170 48.04 6.28 -15.61
CA ASP A 170 47.55 5.63 -16.83
C ASP A 170 48.21 6.29 -18.06
N ASN A 171 49.51 6.03 -18.21
CA ASN A 171 50.35 6.49 -19.31
C ASN A 171 50.89 5.29 -20.10
N GLY A 172 50.01 4.30 -20.35
CA GLY A 172 50.31 3.07 -21.09
C GLY A 172 51.32 2.11 -20.43
N ARG A 173 51.86 2.44 -19.24
CA ARG A 173 52.79 1.59 -18.50
C ARG A 173 52.05 0.62 -17.58
N VAL A 174 52.67 -0.53 -17.36
CA VAL A 174 52.27 -1.47 -16.31
C VAL A 174 52.31 -0.75 -14.95
N ASN A 175 51.40 -1.09 -14.03
CA ASN A 175 51.19 -0.49 -12.70
C ASN A 175 50.23 0.74 -12.64
N SER A 176 49.12 0.71 -13.38
CA SER A 176 47.83 1.12 -12.77
C SER A 176 47.48 0.06 -11.72
N VAL A 177 47.23 0.45 -10.47
CA VAL A 177 47.12 -0.49 -9.34
C VAL A 177 45.98 -0.09 -8.40
N ASP A 178 45.03 -1.00 -8.22
CA ASP A 178 44.02 -0.95 -7.17
C ASP A 178 44.68 -1.07 -5.79
N ARG A 179 44.52 -0.04 -4.95
CA ARG A 179 45.14 0.07 -3.64
C ARG A 179 44.17 -0.35 -2.56
N THR A 180 44.68 -0.83 -1.42
CA THR A 180 43.82 -1.22 -0.30
C THR A 180 44.36 -0.67 1.01
N VAL A 181 43.49 -0.01 1.79
CA VAL A 181 43.78 0.38 3.17
C VAL A 181 43.20 -0.69 4.10
N ALA A 182 44.08 -1.40 4.81
CA ALA A 182 43.67 -2.46 5.73
C ALA A 182 42.94 -1.91 6.96
N ILE A 183 41.79 -2.50 7.28
CA ILE A 183 41.00 -2.23 8.48
C ILE A 183 41.13 -3.45 9.40
N ASN A 184 41.96 -3.30 10.43
CA ASN A 184 42.38 -4.35 11.35
C ASN A 184 41.48 -4.38 12.61
N SER A 185 40.17 -4.39 12.41
CA SER A 185 39.17 -4.42 13.48
C SER A 185 38.17 -5.57 13.28
N GLN A 186 37.37 -5.89 14.29
CA GLN A 186 36.40 -6.98 14.22
C GLN A 186 35.11 -6.56 13.52
N GLY A 187 34.49 -7.52 12.82
CA GLY A 187 33.20 -7.37 12.15
C GLY A 187 32.12 -6.89 13.11
N ARG A 188 31.58 -5.71 12.82
CA ARG A 188 30.57 -5.00 13.62
C ARG A 188 29.66 -4.15 12.73
N ASN A 189 28.67 -3.52 13.36
CA ASN A 189 27.85 -2.48 12.74
C ASN A 189 28.61 -1.15 12.75
N VAL A 190 28.78 -0.51 11.58
CA VAL A 190 29.39 0.82 11.44
C VAL A 190 28.55 1.70 10.50
N VAL A 191 28.12 2.86 10.99
CA VAL A 191 27.44 3.89 10.20
C VAL A 191 28.45 4.99 9.84
N ILE A 192 28.67 5.19 8.54
CA ILE A 192 29.50 6.24 7.95
C ILE A 192 28.56 7.25 7.31
N GLN A 193 28.30 8.35 8.01
CA GLN A 193 27.31 9.35 7.59
C GLN A 193 27.94 10.71 7.23
N GLY A 194 27.43 11.37 6.20
CA GLY A 194 27.69 12.79 5.98
C GLY A 194 26.97 13.66 7.01
N ARG A 195 27.62 14.72 7.48
CA ARG A 195 26.98 15.75 8.33
C ARG A 195 25.85 16.49 7.58
N ASN A 196 25.95 16.53 6.25
CA ASN A 196 24.93 16.99 5.29
C ASN A 196 25.22 16.30 3.94
N ASP A 197 24.37 16.50 2.94
CA ASP A 197 24.51 15.87 1.62
C ASP A 197 25.66 16.45 0.74
N GLN A 198 26.43 17.40 1.29
CA GLN A 198 27.64 17.97 0.68
C GLN A 198 28.93 17.40 1.28
N ALA A 199 28.86 16.67 2.39
CA ALA A 199 30.00 15.94 2.92
C ALA A 199 30.43 14.85 1.91
N SER A 200 31.74 14.75 1.67
CA SER A 200 32.29 13.85 0.67
C SER A 200 33.38 12.93 1.21
N LEU A 201 33.42 11.71 0.67
CA LEU A 201 34.46 10.71 0.90
C LEU A 201 35.00 10.25 -0.47
N ASP A 202 36.20 10.70 -0.81
CA ASP A 202 36.90 10.37 -2.04
C ASP A 202 38.08 9.45 -1.74
N LEU A 203 37.97 8.17 -2.13
CA LEU A 203 38.98 7.16 -1.84
C LEU A 203 40.12 7.15 -2.86
N LEU A 204 40.03 7.92 -3.96
CA LEU A 204 40.95 7.84 -5.10
C LEU A 204 41.08 6.36 -5.57
N SER A 205 42.29 5.86 -5.82
CA SER A 205 42.52 4.45 -6.19
C SER A 205 42.46 3.44 -5.02
N ASN A 206 41.94 3.81 -3.84
CA ASN A 206 41.85 2.92 -2.67
C ASN A 206 40.47 2.27 -2.49
N SER A 207 40.46 1.04 -1.95
CA SER A 207 39.31 0.48 -1.23
C SER A 207 39.65 0.26 0.25
N LEU A 208 38.65 0.34 1.12
CA LEU A 208 38.77 -0.05 2.53
C LEU A 208 38.68 -1.56 2.63
N LYS A 209 39.77 -2.23 3.01
CA LYS A 209 39.87 -3.70 3.03
C LYS A 209 39.68 -4.26 4.42
N PHE A 210 38.59 -5.00 4.59
CA PHE A 210 38.21 -5.65 5.84
C PHE A 210 38.61 -7.13 5.82
N THR A 211 38.76 -7.73 6.99
CA THR A 211 39.19 -9.13 7.17
C THR A 211 38.44 -9.81 8.29
N GLY A 212 38.54 -11.14 8.38
CA GLY A 212 38.02 -11.95 9.50
C GLY A 212 36.72 -12.70 9.20
N SER A 213 36.28 -13.49 10.18
CA SER A 213 35.10 -14.37 10.08
C SER A 213 33.81 -13.75 10.61
N SER A 214 33.89 -12.70 11.43
CA SER A 214 32.72 -11.95 11.91
C SER A 214 32.05 -11.18 10.76
N ALA A 215 30.72 -11.11 10.78
CA ALA A 215 29.94 -10.35 9.82
C ALA A 215 30.16 -8.83 9.98
N TRP A 216 30.30 -8.14 8.86
CA TRP A 216 30.29 -6.68 8.76
C TRP A 216 28.92 -6.17 8.35
N ASN A 217 28.43 -5.13 9.02
CA ASN A 217 27.31 -4.32 8.54
C ASN A 217 27.78 -2.87 8.39
N LEU A 218 28.00 -2.44 7.15
CA LEU A 218 28.50 -1.10 6.83
C LEU A 218 27.38 -0.26 6.21
N VAL A 219 27.09 0.90 6.79
CA VAL A 219 26.02 1.80 6.31
C VAL A 219 26.62 3.13 5.87
N PHE A 220 26.64 3.39 4.57
CA PHE A 220 26.96 4.71 4.01
C PHE A 220 25.69 5.55 3.93
N LYS A 221 25.67 6.74 4.54
CA LYS A 221 24.46 7.55 4.68
C LYS A 221 24.65 9.02 4.34
N ASN A 222 23.76 9.61 3.55
CA ASN A 222 23.70 11.04 3.23
C ASN A 222 25.07 11.60 2.77
N LEU A 223 25.74 10.94 1.81
CA LEU A 223 27.16 11.15 1.52
C LEU A 223 27.42 11.23 0.00
N GLN A 224 28.35 12.10 -0.41
CA GLN A 224 28.94 12.06 -1.73
C GLN A 224 30.15 11.12 -1.71
N LEU A 225 30.12 10.05 -2.51
CA LEU A 225 31.12 8.99 -2.52
C LEU A 225 31.87 9.02 -3.85
N ALA A 226 33.19 8.91 -3.80
CA ALA A 226 34.00 8.84 -5.00
C ALA A 226 35.11 7.80 -4.86
N THR A 227 35.37 7.06 -5.92
CA THR A 227 36.43 6.05 -5.97
C THR A 227 36.82 5.78 -7.42
N GLY A 228 38.11 5.55 -7.63
CA GLY A 228 38.67 5.08 -8.88
C GLY A 228 39.15 3.63 -8.81
N ASN A 229 38.91 2.91 -7.72
CA ASN A 229 39.35 1.51 -7.56
C ASN A 229 38.33 0.53 -8.19
N SER A 230 38.78 -0.53 -8.86
CA SER A 230 37.89 -1.49 -9.52
C SER A 230 37.00 -2.31 -8.58
N LYS A 231 37.31 -2.38 -7.27
CA LYS A 231 36.40 -2.93 -6.23
C LYS A 231 35.44 -1.89 -5.63
N GLY A 232 35.55 -0.63 -6.04
CA GLY A 232 34.79 0.47 -5.47
C GLY A 232 35.28 0.87 -4.06
N PRO A 233 34.38 1.26 -3.15
CA PRO A 233 34.74 1.81 -1.84
C PRO A 233 35.20 0.76 -0.81
N ILE A 234 34.76 -0.50 -0.95
CA ILE A 234 34.87 -1.55 0.06
C ILE A 234 35.46 -2.82 -0.56
N ASP A 235 36.46 -3.42 0.09
CA ASP A 235 36.94 -4.77 -0.18
C ASP A 235 36.63 -5.68 1.02
N LEU A 236 35.69 -6.61 0.83
CA LEU A 236 35.29 -7.65 1.78
C LEU A 236 35.79 -9.04 1.35
N SER A 237 36.59 -9.15 0.29
CA SER A 237 36.96 -10.43 -0.33
C SER A 237 37.92 -11.28 0.51
N ALA A 238 38.35 -10.77 1.67
CA ALA A 238 39.14 -11.46 2.70
C ALA A 238 38.33 -11.75 3.98
N THR A 239 37.00 -11.76 3.88
CA THR A 239 36.08 -12.13 4.97
C THR A 239 35.28 -13.39 4.63
N THR A 240 34.82 -14.10 5.66
CA THR A 240 33.98 -15.32 5.50
C THR A 240 32.60 -15.23 6.16
N GLY A 241 32.30 -14.12 6.85
CA GLY A 241 30.97 -13.84 7.39
C GLY A 241 29.93 -13.57 6.28
N ALA A 242 28.65 -13.58 6.64
CA ALA A 242 27.59 -13.04 5.78
C ALA A 242 27.51 -11.53 6.02
N ASN A 243 27.97 -10.72 5.06
CA ASN A 243 28.12 -9.28 5.23
C ASN A 243 26.94 -8.50 4.65
N THR A 244 26.79 -7.25 5.07
CA THR A 244 25.81 -6.31 4.53
C THR A 244 26.47 -4.95 4.27
N VAL A 245 26.21 -4.36 3.11
CA VAL A 245 26.60 -2.98 2.79
C VAL A 245 25.36 -2.20 2.35
N THR A 246 24.98 -1.21 3.14
CA THR A 246 23.82 -0.34 2.88
C THR A 246 24.26 1.01 2.33
N PHE A 247 23.63 1.47 1.25
CA PHE A 247 23.77 2.83 0.71
C PHE A 247 22.45 3.59 0.87
N GLU A 248 22.39 4.52 1.82
CA GLU A 248 21.23 5.36 2.13
C GLU A 248 21.46 6.81 1.68
N ASN A 249 20.71 7.30 0.69
CA ASN A 249 20.86 8.65 0.12
C ASN A 249 22.31 8.97 -0.34
N VAL A 250 22.95 8.05 -1.07
CA VAL A 250 24.35 8.19 -1.51
C VAL A 250 24.45 8.66 -2.95
N LYS A 251 25.32 9.64 -3.22
CA LYS A 251 25.67 10.11 -4.58
C LYS A 251 27.08 9.62 -4.90
N SER A 252 27.22 8.54 -5.67
CA SER A 252 28.48 7.89 -6.01
C SER A 252 28.97 8.25 -7.43
N GLN A 253 30.28 8.44 -7.60
CA GLN A 253 30.91 8.67 -8.91
C GLN A 253 32.26 7.94 -9.07
N GLY A 254 32.61 7.61 -10.31
CA GLY A 254 33.92 7.07 -10.69
C GLY A 254 33.85 5.62 -11.18
N SER A 255 34.34 4.67 -10.39
CA SER A 255 34.28 3.23 -10.64
C SER A 255 32.99 2.61 -10.06
N SER A 256 33.00 1.29 -9.80
CA SER A 256 31.89 0.59 -9.15
C SER A 256 31.44 1.17 -7.80
N LEU A 257 30.12 1.24 -7.59
CA LEU A 257 29.52 1.45 -6.27
C LEU A 257 29.88 0.32 -5.30
N TYR A 258 30.00 -0.92 -5.81
CA TYR A 258 30.44 -2.07 -5.03
C TYR A 258 31.02 -3.19 -5.91
N GLY A 259 32.27 -3.58 -5.64
CA GLY A 259 32.96 -4.74 -6.22
C GLY A 259 33.69 -5.58 -5.16
N GLY A 260 33.21 -5.53 -3.91
CA GLY A 260 33.97 -5.95 -2.73
C GLY A 260 33.98 -7.45 -2.43
N GLY A 261 33.14 -8.27 -3.07
CA GLY A 261 33.07 -9.72 -2.82
C GLY A 261 32.54 -10.10 -1.43
N GLY A 262 33.03 -11.21 -0.89
CA GLY A 262 32.85 -11.58 0.53
C GLY A 262 31.41 -11.91 0.95
N ASN A 263 30.63 -12.64 0.14
CA ASN A 263 29.29 -13.13 0.52
C ASN A 263 28.33 -11.99 0.99
N THR A 264 28.43 -10.84 0.34
CA THR A 264 27.79 -9.58 0.78
C THR A 264 26.43 -9.35 0.14
N ASP A 265 25.43 -9.04 0.96
CA ASP A 265 24.14 -8.49 0.52
C ASP A 265 24.22 -6.95 0.45
N VAL A 266 24.01 -6.39 -0.74
CA VAL A 266 24.03 -4.93 -0.97
C VAL A 266 22.60 -4.39 -0.86
N ILE A 267 22.38 -3.41 0.03
CA ILE A 267 21.07 -2.82 0.31
C ILE A 267 21.07 -1.35 -0.10
N VAL A 268 20.00 -0.88 -0.73
CA VAL A 268 19.80 0.54 -1.05
C VAL A 268 18.56 1.06 -0.34
N LYS A 269 18.70 2.23 0.32
CA LYS A 269 17.63 2.95 1.03
C LYS A 269 17.57 4.41 0.58
N GLY A 270 16.42 5.05 0.70
CA GLY A 270 16.24 6.43 0.27
C GLY A 270 16.53 6.61 -1.24
N THR A 271 17.25 7.66 -1.62
CA THR A 271 17.55 7.98 -3.03
C THR A 271 19.05 7.92 -3.31
N THR A 272 19.51 6.79 -3.86
CA THR A 272 20.93 6.55 -4.18
C THR A 272 21.18 6.56 -5.69
N THR A 273 22.23 7.23 -6.12
CA THR A 273 22.67 7.30 -7.52
C THR A 273 24.14 6.96 -7.63
N SER A 274 24.52 6.10 -8.59
CA SER A 274 25.92 5.81 -8.92
C SER A 274 26.19 6.10 -10.39
N THR A 275 27.25 6.85 -10.70
CA THR A 275 27.64 7.23 -12.07
C THR A 275 29.05 6.75 -12.39
N VAL A 276 29.14 5.71 -13.24
CA VAL A 276 30.42 5.13 -13.68
C VAL A 276 30.90 5.79 -14.97
N SER A 277 32.16 6.20 -14.95
CA SER A 277 32.87 6.85 -16.05
C SER A 277 34.30 6.32 -16.14
N ASP A 278 35.06 6.76 -17.14
CA ASP A 278 36.50 6.44 -17.24
C ASP A 278 37.38 7.38 -16.38
N SER A 279 36.81 8.51 -15.94
CA SER A 279 37.43 9.43 -14.97
C SER A 279 36.39 10.32 -14.27
N TYR A 280 36.78 10.93 -13.15
CA TYR A 280 35.99 11.95 -12.43
C TYR A 280 36.87 13.11 -11.95
N ARG A 281 36.26 14.14 -11.35
CA ARG A 281 36.97 15.28 -10.75
C ARG A 281 37.04 15.14 -9.23
N VAL A 282 38.25 15.15 -8.70
CA VAL A 282 38.58 15.12 -7.28
C VAL A 282 38.33 16.53 -6.68
N ALA A 283 37.97 16.60 -5.41
CA ALA A 283 37.72 17.86 -4.70
C ALA A 283 38.92 18.84 -4.66
N ASN A 284 40.14 18.38 -5.00
CA ASN A 284 41.34 19.20 -5.14
C ASN A 284 41.55 19.77 -6.57
N GLY A 285 40.61 19.55 -7.49
CA GLY A 285 40.65 20.00 -8.89
C GLY A 285 41.29 19.02 -9.89
N GLN A 286 42.00 17.99 -9.41
CA GLN A 286 42.60 16.97 -10.29
C GLN A 286 41.54 16.09 -10.95
N THR A 287 41.86 15.58 -12.15
CA THR A 287 41.15 14.43 -12.73
C THR A 287 41.66 13.16 -12.04
N GLN A 288 40.77 12.27 -11.59
CA GLN A 288 41.12 10.89 -11.22
C GLN A 288 40.71 9.95 -12.36
N TYR A 289 41.64 9.15 -12.87
CA TYR A 289 41.32 8.05 -13.78
C TYR A 289 40.89 6.80 -13.01
N VAL A 290 39.86 6.12 -13.52
CA VAL A 290 39.34 4.88 -12.97
C VAL A 290 40.28 3.73 -13.32
N GLN A 291 40.90 3.13 -12.31
CA GLN A 291 41.66 1.90 -12.41
C GLN A 291 40.70 0.77 -12.80
N ARG A 292 41.08 -0.10 -13.74
CA ARG A 292 40.32 -1.31 -14.09
C ARG A 292 41.28 -2.46 -14.33
N ASN A 293 40.87 -3.67 -13.93
CA ASN A 293 41.63 -4.93 -14.01
C ASN A 293 42.67 -4.96 -15.17
N VAL A 294 43.94 -4.78 -14.80
CA VAL A 294 45.05 -4.66 -15.76
C VAL A 294 45.49 -6.06 -16.18
N GLY A 295 44.81 -6.61 -17.20
CA GLY A 295 45.35 -7.72 -17.98
C GLY A 295 46.72 -7.35 -18.57
N SER A 296 47.60 -8.33 -18.69
CA SER A 296 49.03 -8.15 -19.02
C SER A 296 49.29 -7.18 -20.19
N ALA A 297 49.98 -6.08 -19.87
CA ALA A 297 50.66 -5.14 -20.77
C ALA A 297 49.94 -4.72 -22.08
N GLY A 298 49.46 -3.47 -22.11
CA GLY A 298 49.34 -2.68 -23.35
C GLY A 298 47.97 -2.67 -24.05
N HIS A 299 47.18 -3.75 -24.00
CA HIS A 299 45.90 -3.84 -24.73
C HIS A 299 44.72 -4.32 -23.88
N SER A 300 44.37 -3.56 -22.83
CA SER A 300 43.07 -3.70 -22.17
C SER A 300 41.95 -3.11 -23.06
N VAL A 301 41.46 -3.92 -24.00
CA VAL A 301 40.27 -3.66 -24.82
C VAL A 301 39.01 -4.30 -24.19
N LEU A 302 39.21 -5.21 -23.22
CA LEU A 302 38.17 -6.00 -22.54
C LEU A 302 37.69 -5.31 -21.24
N ARG A 303 37.38 -4.01 -21.30
CA ARG A 303 37.18 -3.13 -20.12
C ARG A 303 35.80 -3.28 -19.45
N ARG A 304 35.40 -4.51 -19.09
CA ARG A 304 34.02 -4.88 -18.69
C ARG A 304 33.75 -5.02 -17.18
N GLU A 305 34.28 -4.12 -16.35
CA GLU A 305 33.85 -3.97 -14.94
C GLU A 305 32.35 -3.58 -14.87
N ALA A 306 31.62 -3.94 -13.81
CA ALA A 306 30.23 -3.52 -13.61
C ALA A 306 30.13 -2.14 -12.91
N ASN A 307 28.95 -1.80 -12.37
CA ASN A 307 28.78 -0.77 -11.33
C ASN A 307 28.55 -1.47 -9.96
N ILE A 308 27.85 -2.61 -9.98
CA ILE A 308 27.80 -3.54 -8.85
C ILE A 308 28.19 -4.94 -9.33
N HIS A 309 29.24 -5.51 -8.74
CA HIS A 309 29.68 -6.90 -8.97
C HIS A 309 30.15 -7.59 -7.68
N ASP A 310 30.35 -8.90 -7.77
CA ASP A 310 30.79 -9.80 -6.68
C ASP A 310 29.91 -9.80 -5.40
N ALA A 311 28.80 -9.07 -5.42
CA ALA A 311 27.74 -9.16 -4.43
C ALA A 311 26.95 -10.47 -4.58
N LYS A 312 26.47 -11.01 -3.46
CA LYS A 312 25.59 -12.19 -3.38
C LYS A 312 24.14 -11.82 -3.73
N SER A 313 23.68 -10.64 -3.30
CA SER A 313 22.42 -10.07 -3.74
C SER A 313 22.44 -8.54 -3.72
N ILE A 314 21.48 -7.95 -4.42
CA ILE A 314 21.16 -6.51 -4.37
C ILE A 314 19.68 -6.39 -3.99
N THR A 315 19.36 -5.57 -2.98
CA THR A 315 17.97 -5.23 -2.62
C THR A 315 17.79 -3.72 -2.55
N VAL A 316 16.99 -3.16 -3.45
CA VAL A 316 16.46 -1.80 -3.30
C VAL A 316 15.25 -1.90 -2.37
N ALA A 317 15.34 -1.30 -1.19
CA ALA A 317 14.34 -1.40 -0.14
C ALA A 317 13.04 -0.64 -0.47
N ASP A 318 11.99 -0.88 0.31
CA ASP A 318 10.63 -0.38 0.14
C ASP A 318 10.61 1.14 -0.04
N GLY A 319 9.95 1.61 -1.10
CA GLY A 319 9.90 3.03 -1.49
C GLY A 319 11.23 3.69 -1.90
N ALA A 320 12.37 2.98 -1.85
CA ALA A 320 13.68 3.53 -2.20
C ALA A 320 13.90 3.61 -3.72
N SER A 321 14.91 4.37 -4.14
CA SER A 321 15.34 4.47 -5.53
C SER A 321 16.84 4.24 -5.70
N LEU A 322 17.19 3.44 -6.71
CA LEU A 322 18.55 3.24 -7.19
C LEU A 322 18.65 3.68 -8.65
N THR A 323 19.52 4.64 -8.96
CA THR A 323 19.87 5.01 -10.34
C THR A 323 21.32 4.66 -10.65
N LEU A 324 21.55 3.80 -11.64
CA LEU A 324 22.88 3.44 -12.13
C LEU A 324 23.10 4.08 -13.51
N ASN A 325 24.00 5.05 -13.60
CA ASN A 325 24.43 5.66 -14.87
C ASN A 325 25.79 5.09 -15.28
N ARG A 326 26.00 4.82 -16.57
CA ARG A 326 27.27 4.35 -17.12
C ARG A 326 27.56 4.93 -18.51
N SER A 327 28.66 5.67 -18.64
CA SER A 327 29.21 6.08 -19.94
C SER A 327 30.31 5.12 -20.43
N SER A 328 31.01 4.46 -19.52
CA SER A 328 32.11 3.53 -19.83
C SER A 328 31.62 2.19 -20.41
N GLN A 329 32.54 1.42 -20.99
CA GLN A 329 32.27 0.00 -21.31
C GLN A 329 32.08 -0.81 -20.02
N GLY A 330 31.35 -1.93 -20.11
CA GLY A 330 30.97 -2.79 -18.98
C GLY A 330 29.47 -2.80 -18.70
N ASP A 331 29.07 -3.65 -17.75
CA ASP A 331 27.68 -3.83 -17.33
C ASP A 331 27.27 -2.77 -16.29
N ALA A 332 25.99 -2.71 -15.94
CA ALA A 332 25.58 -2.02 -14.71
C ALA A 332 25.60 -2.97 -13.50
N ILE A 333 25.03 -4.17 -13.62
CA ILE A 333 25.06 -5.21 -12.58
C ILE A 333 25.59 -6.51 -13.19
N ASN A 334 26.59 -7.13 -12.58
CA ASN A 334 27.14 -8.43 -12.99
C ASN A 334 27.41 -9.30 -11.76
N LEU A 335 26.56 -10.31 -11.53
CA LEU A 335 26.60 -11.15 -10.33
C LEU A 335 26.83 -12.63 -10.64
N ALA A 336 27.29 -13.38 -9.63
CA ALA A 336 27.51 -14.82 -9.72
C ALA A 336 26.19 -15.60 -9.95
N GLY A 337 26.32 -16.84 -10.45
CA GLY A 337 25.18 -17.74 -10.66
C GLY A 337 24.32 -17.95 -9.41
N GLY A 338 23.01 -17.85 -9.56
CA GLY A 338 22.04 -18.01 -8.46
C GLY A 338 21.80 -16.74 -7.62
N SER A 339 22.51 -15.64 -7.89
CA SER A 339 22.31 -14.35 -7.21
C SER A 339 20.91 -13.76 -7.45
N THR A 340 20.54 -12.78 -6.62
CA THR A 340 19.24 -12.10 -6.71
C THR A 340 19.39 -10.58 -6.80
N VAL A 341 18.69 -9.95 -7.75
CA VAL A 341 18.39 -8.51 -7.74
C VAL A 341 16.93 -8.33 -7.37
N ARG A 342 16.66 -7.63 -6.27
CA ARG A 342 15.32 -7.35 -5.76
C ARG A 342 15.06 -5.84 -5.75
N VAL A 343 13.88 -5.45 -6.17
CA VAL A 343 13.34 -4.10 -6.05
C VAL A 343 12.04 -4.24 -5.26
N ASN A 344 12.00 -3.79 -4.01
CA ASN A 344 10.86 -4.02 -3.11
C ASN A 344 9.60 -3.20 -3.50
N ASP A 345 8.55 -3.30 -2.68
CA ASP A 345 7.28 -2.64 -2.90
C ASP A 345 7.44 -1.11 -2.94
N GLY A 346 6.79 -0.45 -3.91
CA GLY A 346 6.94 0.97 -4.22
C GLY A 346 8.34 1.43 -4.66
N ALA A 347 9.34 0.54 -4.67
CA ALA A 347 10.72 0.88 -4.92
C ALA A 347 11.05 0.99 -6.43
N SER A 348 12.19 1.59 -6.77
CA SER A 348 12.58 1.80 -8.17
C SER A 348 14.06 1.53 -8.47
N LEU A 349 14.31 0.92 -9.63
CA LEU A 349 15.62 0.69 -10.21
C LEU A 349 15.66 1.26 -11.63
N THR A 350 16.49 2.27 -11.84
CA THR A 350 16.77 2.86 -13.16
C THR A 350 18.21 2.57 -13.55
N ILE A 351 18.43 2.04 -14.75
CA ILE A 351 19.75 1.78 -15.30
C ILE A 351 19.87 2.49 -16.65
N ASN A 352 20.88 3.34 -16.80
CA ASN A 352 21.20 4.09 -18.01
C ASN A 352 22.63 3.74 -18.46
N MET A 353 22.76 2.95 -19.53
CA MET A 353 24.07 2.52 -20.06
C MET A 353 24.41 3.20 -21.39
N ASN A 354 25.71 3.21 -21.71
CA ASN A 354 26.27 3.78 -22.93
C ASN A 354 25.87 5.27 -23.11
N THR A 355 25.85 6.04 -22.02
CA THR A 355 25.37 7.44 -22.05
C THR A 355 26.24 8.40 -22.88
N ASN A 356 27.42 7.95 -23.33
CA ASN A 356 28.27 8.62 -24.31
C ASN A 356 27.98 8.24 -25.78
N ASN A 357 27.02 7.33 -26.02
CA ASN A 357 26.70 6.74 -27.33
C ASN A 357 27.90 6.05 -28.03
N GLY A 358 28.78 5.40 -27.26
CA GLY A 358 29.88 4.60 -27.82
C GLY A 358 29.38 3.44 -28.70
N THR A 359 30.21 3.04 -29.66
CA THR A 359 29.89 2.05 -30.72
C THR A 359 30.86 0.87 -30.76
N GLU A 360 31.81 0.80 -29.82
CA GLU A 360 32.82 -0.26 -29.73
C GLU A 360 32.16 -1.64 -29.60
N SER A 361 32.70 -2.65 -30.30
CA SER A 361 32.08 -3.98 -30.45
C SER A 361 31.66 -4.61 -29.12
N ALA A 362 32.54 -4.53 -28.10
CA ALA A 362 32.28 -5.05 -26.76
C ALA A 362 30.98 -4.52 -26.12
N ARG A 363 30.50 -3.32 -26.49
CA ARG A 363 29.26 -2.74 -25.97
C ARG A 363 27.99 -3.45 -26.43
N TYR A 364 28.02 -4.17 -27.55
CA TYR A 364 26.86 -4.90 -28.07
C TYR A 364 26.43 -6.08 -27.17
N HIS A 365 27.24 -6.49 -26.20
CA HIS A 365 26.90 -7.54 -25.23
C HIS A 365 27.12 -7.11 -23.77
N ASN A 366 27.14 -5.81 -23.50
CA ASN A 366 27.01 -5.31 -22.12
C ASN A 366 25.53 -5.35 -21.72
N ALA A 367 25.23 -5.68 -20.47
CA ALA A 367 23.88 -5.81 -19.95
C ALA A 367 23.58 -4.86 -18.78
N GLY A 368 22.31 -4.45 -18.66
CA GLY A 368 21.83 -3.79 -17.44
C GLY A 368 21.97 -4.71 -16.22
N ILE A 369 21.63 -5.99 -16.38
CA ILE A 369 21.86 -7.05 -15.40
C ILE A 369 22.40 -8.30 -16.13
N PHE A 370 23.55 -8.82 -15.70
CA PHE A 370 24.17 -10.05 -16.21
C PHE A 370 24.38 -11.08 -15.09
N MET A 371 24.04 -12.35 -15.35
CA MET A 371 24.41 -13.51 -14.51
C MET A 371 24.60 -14.75 -15.40
N GLU A 372 25.83 -15.12 -15.76
CA GLU A 372 26.09 -16.16 -16.78
C GLU A 372 25.43 -17.52 -16.46
N HIS A 373 25.44 -17.94 -15.20
CA HIS A 373 24.89 -19.25 -14.79
C HIS A 373 23.44 -19.17 -14.27
N GLY A 374 22.73 -18.08 -14.57
CA GLY A 374 21.34 -17.84 -14.16
C GLY A 374 21.22 -17.10 -12.84
N GLY A 375 20.01 -16.67 -12.51
CA GLY A 375 19.69 -15.96 -11.28
C GLY A 375 18.26 -15.43 -11.25
N THR A 376 17.95 -14.59 -10.27
CA THR A 376 16.61 -14.05 -10.05
C THR A 376 16.63 -12.51 -10.13
N VAL A 377 15.76 -11.94 -10.95
CA VAL A 377 15.39 -10.52 -10.90
C VAL A 377 13.92 -10.45 -10.51
N VAL A 378 13.59 -9.74 -9.43
CA VAL A 378 12.22 -9.67 -8.91
C VAL A 378 11.86 -8.25 -8.46
N THR A 379 10.68 -7.79 -8.84
CA THR A 379 10.13 -6.50 -8.41
C THR A 379 8.86 -6.69 -7.57
N GLY A 380 8.68 -5.86 -6.55
CA GLY A 380 7.55 -5.89 -5.61
C GLY A 380 6.30 -5.20 -6.15
N LYS A 381 5.26 -5.09 -5.32
CA LYS A 381 4.02 -4.37 -5.65
C LYS A 381 4.31 -2.90 -5.96
N ASP A 382 3.61 -2.30 -6.93
CA ASP A 382 3.70 -0.87 -7.30
C ASP A 382 5.12 -0.36 -7.66
N SER A 383 6.07 -1.27 -7.87
CA SER A 383 7.49 -0.96 -8.11
C SER A 383 7.79 -0.53 -9.56
N LYS A 384 9.00 -0.01 -9.81
CA LYS A 384 9.43 0.46 -11.13
C LYS A 384 10.82 0.00 -11.54
N LEU A 385 10.90 -0.83 -12.58
CA LEU A 385 12.13 -1.16 -13.29
C LEU A 385 12.23 -0.34 -14.58
N THR A 386 13.37 0.28 -14.85
CA THR A 386 13.60 1.07 -16.08
C THR A 386 15.01 0.83 -16.60
N LEU A 387 15.14 0.24 -17.78
CA LEU A 387 16.41 -0.17 -18.38
C LEU A 387 16.63 0.50 -19.74
N ASN A 388 17.53 1.48 -19.78
CA ASN A 388 17.92 2.23 -20.97
C ASN A 388 19.33 1.79 -21.38
N THR A 389 19.47 0.91 -22.37
CA THR A 389 20.73 0.17 -22.62
C THR A 389 21.39 0.45 -23.96
N SER A 390 20.83 1.38 -24.75
CA SER A 390 21.38 1.83 -26.03
C SER A 390 21.56 0.63 -26.99
N ILE A 391 22.79 0.24 -27.31
CA ILE A 391 23.11 -0.88 -28.21
C ILE A 391 23.27 -2.23 -27.51
N GLY A 392 23.17 -2.29 -26.18
CA GLY A 392 23.36 -3.49 -25.36
C GLY A 392 22.07 -4.24 -25.00
N GLN A 393 22.15 -5.10 -23.98
CA GLN A 393 21.11 -5.99 -23.44
C GLN A 393 20.41 -5.37 -22.22
N ALA A 394 19.12 -5.64 -22.01
CA ALA A 394 18.42 -5.28 -20.78
C ALA A 394 18.85 -6.18 -19.61
N ILE A 395 18.57 -7.47 -19.74
CA ILE A 395 18.81 -8.50 -18.72
C ILE A 395 19.26 -9.78 -19.43
N SER A 396 20.35 -10.39 -18.95
CA SER A 396 20.90 -11.62 -19.51
C SER A 396 21.26 -12.59 -18.38
N LEU A 397 20.59 -13.74 -18.36
CA LEU A 397 20.60 -14.71 -17.25
C LEU A 397 20.75 -16.13 -17.82
N GLY A 398 21.74 -16.89 -17.39
CA GLY A 398 21.93 -18.26 -17.90
C GLY A 398 22.53 -18.30 -19.31
N MET A 399 23.22 -17.23 -19.73
CA MET A 399 23.78 -17.08 -21.07
C MET A 399 25.27 -16.80 -21.02
N GLY A 400 26.05 -17.64 -21.71
CA GLY A 400 27.45 -17.35 -22.02
C GLY A 400 27.54 -16.14 -22.95
N ARG A 401 28.45 -15.21 -22.67
CA ARG A 401 28.57 -13.98 -23.44
C ARG A 401 29.32 -14.22 -24.76
N PRO A 402 28.86 -13.66 -25.89
CA PRO A 402 29.65 -13.63 -27.13
C PRO A 402 30.99 -12.88 -26.95
N ALA A 403 31.98 -13.24 -27.75
CA ALA A 403 33.30 -12.62 -27.72
C ALA A 403 33.26 -11.14 -28.12
N ASP A 404 34.11 -10.31 -27.49
CA ASP A 404 34.11 -8.84 -27.58
C ASP A 404 34.31 -8.26 -28.98
N GLY A 405 34.80 -9.04 -29.95
CA GLY A 405 34.88 -8.63 -31.37
C GLY A 405 33.56 -8.74 -32.14
N LEU A 406 32.57 -9.48 -31.61
CA LEU A 406 31.28 -9.70 -32.25
C LEU A 406 30.31 -8.53 -32.00
N THR A 407 29.30 -8.42 -32.85
CA THR A 407 28.39 -7.27 -32.92
C THR A 407 26.95 -7.69 -33.26
N HIS A 408 26.06 -6.70 -33.40
CA HIS A 408 24.72 -6.90 -33.97
C HIS A 408 24.69 -7.18 -35.48
N LEU A 409 25.83 -7.09 -36.19
CA LEU A 409 25.93 -7.40 -37.63
C LEU A 409 26.13 -8.89 -37.85
N ASP A 410 26.92 -9.52 -36.98
CA ASP A 410 27.18 -10.96 -36.95
C ASP A 410 25.89 -11.78 -36.88
N ARG A 411 25.95 -13.01 -37.41
CA ARG A 411 24.78 -13.88 -37.51
C ARG A 411 24.24 -14.17 -36.10
N TRP A 412 22.93 -13.95 -35.92
CA TRP A 412 22.26 -14.08 -34.62
C TRP A 412 22.90 -13.23 -33.52
N GLY A 413 23.44 -12.05 -33.84
CA GLY A 413 24.09 -11.15 -32.87
C GLY A 413 25.34 -11.73 -32.18
N GLY A 414 25.91 -12.83 -32.71
CA GLY A 414 27.04 -13.55 -32.12
C GLY A 414 26.67 -14.64 -31.10
N TYR A 415 25.40 -14.87 -30.76
CA TYR A 415 24.98 -15.89 -29.78
C TYR A 415 24.86 -17.32 -30.35
N GLY A 416 25.19 -17.54 -31.64
CA GLY A 416 25.08 -18.84 -32.30
C GLY A 416 23.62 -19.31 -32.47
N THR A 417 23.42 -20.63 -32.59
CA THR A 417 22.10 -21.27 -32.75
C THR A 417 21.80 -22.30 -31.66
N GLY A 418 20.50 -22.48 -31.41
CA GLY A 418 20.02 -23.39 -30.38
C GLY A 418 20.70 -23.12 -29.04
N ASN A 419 21.21 -24.17 -28.41
CA ASN A 419 21.67 -24.12 -27.02
C ASN A 419 23.20 -23.95 -26.84
N ALA A 420 23.93 -23.55 -27.89
CA ALA A 420 25.39 -23.43 -27.87
C ALA A 420 25.94 -22.51 -26.74
N PHE A 421 25.24 -21.41 -26.43
CA PHE A 421 25.59 -20.47 -25.36
C PHE A 421 24.63 -20.52 -24.15
N ARG A 422 23.56 -21.33 -24.21
CA ARG A 422 22.51 -21.41 -23.19
C ARG A 422 22.95 -22.34 -22.06
N ARG A 423 23.11 -21.81 -20.86
CA ARG A 423 23.43 -22.55 -19.64
C ARG A 423 22.16 -23.17 -19.04
N ASN A 424 22.32 -24.27 -18.32
CA ASN A 424 21.29 -24.84 -17.46
C ASN A 424 21.40 -24.18 -16.07
N GLY A 425 20.44 -23.33 -15.72
CA GLY A 425 20.39 -22.65 -14.42
C GLY A 425 19.11 -21.83 -14.28
N LYS A 426 18.60 -21.69 -13.05
CA LYS A 426 17.34 -20.98 -12.79
C LYS A 426 17.47 -19.52 -13.24
N SER A 427 16.88 -19.19 -14.38
CA SER A 427 16.83 -17.82 -14.91
C SER A 427 15.40 -17.32 -14.76
N SER A 428 15.20 -16.26 -13.97
CA SER A 428 13.84 -15.81 -13.61
C SER A 428 13.74 -14.29 -13.53
N LEU A 429 12.75 -13.73 -14.23
CA LEU A 429 12.29 -12.35 -14.10
C LEU A 429 10.82 -12.35 -13.63
N THR A 430 10.56 -11.71 -12.50
CA THR A 430 9.19 -11.48 -12.00
C THR A 430 8.95 -9.99 -11.82
N ILE A 431 7.95 -9.44 -12.52
CA ILE A 431 7.44 -8.08 -12.29
C ILE A 431 6.24 -8.17 -11.34
N GLY A 432 6.23 -7.35 -10.29
CA GLY A 432 5.19 -7.41 -9.25
C GLY A 432 3.80 -6.93 -9.70
N GLU A 433 2.83 -7.03 -8.79
CA GLU A 433 1.47 -6.54 -9.01
C GLU A 433 1.45 -5.00 -9.14
N HIS A 434 0.69 -4.45 -10.09
CA HIS A 434 0.67 -3.02 -10.48
C HIS A 434 2.02 -2.40 -10.91
N ALA A 435 3.13 -3.12 -10.76
CA ALA A 435 4.48 -2.66 -11.06
C ALA A 435 4.69 -2.38 -12.55
N SER A 436 5.73 -1.60 -12.85
CA SER A 436 6.08 -1.21 -14.22
C SER A 436 7.50 -1.63 -14.61
N PHE A 437 7.65 -2.19 -15.80
CA PHE A 437 8.95 -2.47 -16.43
C PHE A 437 9.01 -1.78 -17.79
N ASN A 438 9.93 -0.82 -17.91
CA ASN A 438 10.16 -0.06 -19.14
C ASN A 438 11.56 -0.39 -19.68
N PHE A 439 11.66 -0.74 -20.95
CA PHE A 439 12.90 -1.03 -21.64
C PHE A 439 13.07 -0.15 -22.89
N THR A 440 14.28 0.35 -23.12
CA THR A 440 14.68 0.99 -24.39
C THR A 440 16.13 0.65 -24.72
N GLY A 441 16.36 0.00 -25.85
CA GLY A 441 17.69 -0.45 -26.26
C GLY A 441 17.66 -1.36 -27.50
N ARG A 442 18.69 -2.20 -27.68
CA ARG A 442 18.73 -3.19 -28.77
C ARG A 442 18.12 -4.51 -28.34
N ASP A 443 18.73 -5.17 -27.35
CA ASP A 443 18.35 -6.50 -26.87
C ASP A 443 17.61 -6.39 -25.53
N GLY A 444 16.49 -7.10 -25.42
CA GLY A 444 15.66 -7.17 -24.23
C GLY A 444 16.17 -8.22 -23.23
N LEU A 445 15.45 -9.34 -23.15
CA LEU A 445 15.71 -10.45 -22.23
C LEU A 445 16.35 -11.62 -22.98
N ILE A 446 17.60 -11.94 -22.65
CA ILE A 446 18.39 -13.00 -23.31
C ILE A 446 18.69 -14.08 -22.27
N PHE A 447 17.88 -15.15 -22.21
CA PHE A 447 17.95 -16.13 -21.11
C PHE A 447 18.32 -17.56 -21.54
N GLY A 448 18.92 -18.31 -20.61
CA GLY A 448 19.29 -19.71 -20.77
C GLY A 448 18.11 -20.69 -20.80
N ASN A 449 18.40 -21.96 -20.52
CA ASN A 449 17.37 -23.01 -20.47
C ASN A 449 16.61 -22.99 -19.13
N ASN A 450 15.34 -23.41 -19.17
CA ASN A 450 14.41 -23.43 -18.04
C ASN A 450 14.12 -22.02 -17.49
N ALA A 451 14.09 -21.03 -18.38
CA ALA A 451 13.92 -19.63 -18.02
C ALA A 451 12.44 -19.27 -17.80
N THR A 452 12.19 -18.29 -16.94
CA THR A 452 10.84 -17.81 -16.62
C THR A 452 10.77 -16.30 -16.68
N PHE A 453 9.72 -15.79 -17.32
CA PHE A 453 9.34 -14.38 -17.26
C PHE A 453 7.86 -14.30 -16.87
N THR A 454 7.57 -13.72 -15.71
CA THR A 454 6.21 -13.58 -15.17
C THR A 454 5.91 -12.11 -14.88
N THR A 455 4.71 -11.66 -15.23
CA THR A 455 4.20 -10.34 -14.87
C THR A 455 3.03 -10.46 -13.89
N GLY A 456 2.99 -9.62 -12.87
CA GLY A 456 1.95 -9.62 -11.85
C GLY A 456 0.63 -9.01 -12.35
N SER A 457 -0.44 -9.15 -11.57
CA SER A 457 -1.74 -8.61 -11.96
C SER A 457 -1.67 -7.09 -12.13
N ASN A 458 -2.39 -6.53 -13.11
CA ASN A 458 -2.45 -5.08 -13.40
C ASN A 458 -1.09 -4.41 -13.75
N SER A 459 -0.01 -5.19 -13.91
CA SER A 459 1.34 -4.67 -14.19
C SER A 459 1.49 -4.14 -15.61
N ARG A 460 2.52 -3.33 -15.87
CA ARG A 460 2.73 -2.66 -17.16
C ARG A 460 4.15 -2.89 -17.68
N VAL A 461 4.27 -3.62 -18.78
CA VAL A 461 5.52 -3.94 -19.45
C VAL A 461 5.58 -3.27 -20.83
N ARG A 462 6.68 -2.56 -21.10
CA ARG A 462 6.91 -1.84 -22.36
C ARG A 462 8.34 -2.02 -22.86
N PHE A 463 8.48 -2.57 -24.07
CA PHE A 463 9.75 -2.73 -24.78
C PHE A 463 9.78 -1.82 -26.00
N GLU A 464 10.79 -0.96 -26.09
CA GLU A 464 11.07 -0.09 -27.24
C GLU A 464 12.44 -0.48 -27.84
N ASN A 465 12.44 -1.54 -28.67
CA ASN A 465 13.64 -2.06 -29.33
C ASN A 465 14.02 -1.22 -30.56
N LYS A 466 15.32 -1.08 -30.81
CA LYS A 466 15.86 -0.40 -32.00
C LYS A 466 16.88 -1.26 -32.73
N GLY A 467 16.78 -1.29 -34.06
CA GLY A 467 17.65 -2.07 -34.95
C GLY A 467 17.40 -3.58 -34.86
N ARG A 468 18.41 -4.37 -35.27
CA ARG A 468 18.37 -5.84 -35.48
C ARG A 468 18.12 -6.71 -34.21
N GLY A 469 17.78 -6.11 -33.07
CA GLY A 469 17.67 -6.78 -31.77
C GLY A 469 16.47 -7.70 -31.59
N THR A 470 16.34 -8.22 -30.37
CA THR A 470 15.24 -9.09 -29.94
C THR A 470 14.66 -8.59 -28.61
N ALA A 471 13.37 -8.82 -28.35
CA ALA A 471 12.77 -8.52 -27.05
C ALA A 471 12.94 -9.67 -26.05
N ILE A 472 12.82 -10.92 -26.53
CA ILE A 472 12.85 -12.15 -25.74
C ILE A 472 13.59 -13.20 -26.57
N ASP A 473 14.68 -13.77 -26.06
CA ASP A 473 15.35 -14.93 -26.66
C ASP A 473 15.75 -15.92 -25.55
N PHE A 474 14.95 -16.96 -25.33
CA PHE A 474 15.08 -17.92 -24.22
C PHE A 474 15.45 -19.34 -24.71
N GLY A 475 16.07 -20.15 -23.84
CA GLY A 475 16.39 -21.55 -24.11
C GLY A 475 15.25 -22.55 -23.88
N ASP A 476 15.59 -23.84 -23.90
CA ASP A 476 14.63 -24.94 -23.81
C ASP A 476 13.80 -24.90 -22.52
N ASN A 477 12.57 -25.40 -22.57
CA ASN A 477 11.62 -25.53 -21.46
C ASN A 477 11.32 -24.21 -20.74
N SER A 478 11.44 -23.08 -21.45
CA SER A 478 11.22 -21.74 -20.90
C SER A 478 9.77 -21.28 -21.04
N ARG A 479 9.31 -20.44 -20.10
CA ARG A 479 7.92 -20.00 -20.02
C ARG A 479 7.77 -18.49 -19.83
N VAL A 480 6.91 -17.88 -20.64
CA VAL A 480 6.44 -16.50 -20.48
C VAL A 480 4.99 -16.52 -19.96
N VAL A 481 4.72 -15.76 -18.91
CA VAL A 481 3.38 -15.62 -18.31
C VAL A 481 3.06 -14.15 -18.12
N PHE A 482 2.15 -13.64 -18.94
CA PHE A 482 1.57 -12.31 -18.78
C PHE A 482 0.36 -12.41 -17.84
N GLY A 483 0.51 -11.96 -16.60
CA GLY A 483 -0.51 -12.12 -15.55
C GLY A 483 -1.76 -11.28 -15.78
N LYS A 484 -2.81 -11.57 -15.01
CA LYS A 484 -4.18 -11.04 -15.23
C LYS A 484 -4.22 -9.52 -15.31
N LYS A 485 -4.95 -8.99 -16.30
CA LYS A 485 -5.03 -7.53 -16.60
C LYS A 485 -3.69 -6.82 -16.88
N SER A 486 -2.56 -7.52 -16.98
CA SER A 486 -1.28 -6.86 -17.28
C SER A 486 -1.25 -6.31 -18.71
N THR A 487 -0.62 -5.16 -18.91
CA THR A 487 -0.46 -4.52 -20.22
C THR A 487 0.96 -4.73 -20.72
N ASN A 488 1.15 -5.54 -21.76
CA ASN A 488 2.47 -5.95 -22.25
C ASN A 488 2.60 -5.55 -23.71
N THR A 489 3.47 -4.57 -23.97
CA THR A 489 3.67 -3.96 -25.28
C THR A 489 5.11 -4.11 -25.74
N PHE A 490 5.28 -4.68 -26.93
CA PHE A 490 6.57 -4.92 -27.55
C PHE A 490 6.61 -4.20 -28.90
N HIS A 491 7.53 -3.27 -29.05
CA HIS A 491 7.67 -2.44 -30.24
C HIS A 491 9.12 -2.48 -30.73
N SER A 492 9.31 -2.70 -32.02
CA SER A 492 10.63 -2.74 -32.64
C SER A 492 10.65 -1.91 -33.91
N VAL A 493 11.67 -1.06 -34.06
CA VAL A 493 11.92 -0.30 -35.29
C VAL A 493 13.26 -0.72 -35.89
N GLY A 494 13.24 -1.26 -37.11
CA GLY A 494 14.45 -1.58 -37.88
C GLY A 494 15.02 -2.99 -37.65
N LYS A 495 14.20 -3.98 -37.29
CA LYS A 495 14.61 -5.40 -37.24
C LYS A 495 14.61 -6.04 -38.64
N GLY A 496 15.34 -5.43 -39.56
CA GLY A 496 15.43 -5.80 -40.98
C GLY A 496 16.81 -6.35 -41.39
N PRO A 497 16.99 -6.68 -42.68
CA PRO A 497 18.30 -6.87 -43.27
C PRO A 497 19.00 -5.52 -43.30
N LYS A 498 20.34 -5.52 -43.30
CA LYS A 498 21.13 -4.32 -43.58
C LYS A 498 21.69 -4.44 -44.99
N SER A 499 21.94 -3.32 -45.67
CA SER A 499 22.71 -3.33 -46.93
C SER A 499 23.99 -4.16 -46.76
N GLY A 500 24.17 -5.18 -47.62
CA GLY A 500 25.28 -6.15 -47.57
C GLY A 500 25.18 -7.27 -46.53
N GLY A 501 24.10 -7.36 -45.73
CA GLY A 501 23.96 -8.35 -44.65
C GLY A 501 22.66 -9.16 -44.72
N GLY A 502 22.75 -10.45 -44.36
CA GLY A 502 21.60 -11.36 -44.32
C GLY A 502 20.55 -11.04 -43.23
N PRO A 503 19.55 -11.91 -43.04
CA PRO A 503 18.47 -11.69 -42.07
C PRO A 503 19.00 -11.60 -40.63
N SER A 504 18.29 -10.87 -39.76
CA SER A 504 18.68 -10.75 -38.35
C SER A 504 18.33 -12.00 -37.55
N GLY A 505 17.08 -12.44 -37.65
CA GLY A 505 16.58 -13.71 -37.14
C GLY A 505 16.73 -14.85 -38.15
N SER A 506 16.31 -16.04 -37.73
CA SER A 506 16.15 -17.23 -38.56
C SER A 506 15.28 -18.23 -37.81
N TYR A 507 14.79 -19.28 -38.49
CA TYR A 507 13.98 -20.38 -37.94
C TYR A 507 14.59 -21.14 -36.73
N ASN A 508 15.79 -20.78 -36.25
CA ASN A 508 16.52 -21.46 -35.18
C ASN A 508 17.28 -20.52 -34.21
N ALA A 509 17.15 -19.19 -34.33
CA ALA A 509 17.66 -18.22 -33.36
C ALA A 509 17.27 -16.76 -33.69
N TYR A 510 17.23 -15.91 -32.65
CA TYR A 510 17.32 -14.44 -32.75
C TYR A 510 16.17 -13.72 -33.49
N ASN A 511 15.00 -14.36 -33.55
CA ASN A 511 13.72 -13.74 -33.92
C ASN A 511 13.28 -12.72 -32.84
N TYR A 512 12.19 -11.95 -33.05
CA TYR A 512 11.87 -10.86 -32.12
C TYR A 512 11.39 -11.34 -30.75
N ILE A 513 10.65 -12.45 -30.73
CA ILE A 513 10.38 -13.28 -29.56
C ILE A 513 10.74 -14.72 -29.96
N GLY A 514 11.76 -15.29 -29.31
CA GLY A 514 12.22 -16.66 -29.51
C GLY A 514 12.18 -17.45 -28.21
N LEU A 515 11.53 -18.62 -28.23
CA LEU A 515 11.62 -19.63 -27.17
C LEU A 515 12.00 -20.96 -27.83
N ASN A 516 12.97 -21.70 -27.29
CA ASN A 516 13.42 -22.97 -27.88
C ASN A 516 12.47 -24.16 -27.54
N GLU A 517 12.99 -25.39 -27.44
CA GLU A 517 12.18 -26.61 -27.37
C GLU A 517 11.28 -26.62 -26.12
N ASN A 518 9.98 -26.91 -26.29
CA ASN A 518 8.94 -26.79 -25.24
C ASN A 518 8.72 -25.36 -24.68
N GLY A 519 9.19 -24.33 -25.39
CA GLY A 519 8.91 -22.93 -25.07
C GLY A 519 7.40 -22.63 -25.09
N SER A 520 6.90 -21.90 -24.10
CA SER A 520 5.47 -21.57 -24.00
C SER A 520 5.17 -20.12 -23.58
N ILE A 521 4.10 -19.54 -24.14
CA ILE A 521 3.57 -18.21 -23.83
C ILE A 521 2.13 -18.35 -23.30
N LEU A 522 1.85 -17.75 -22.15
CA LEU A 522 0.51 -17.59 -21.58
C LEU A 522 0.14 -16.12 -21.46
N VAL A 523 -0.96 -15.71 -22.09
CA VAL A 523 -1.64 -14.42 -21.91
C VAL A 523 -2.86 -14.67 -21.01
N ASP A 524 -2.77 -14.33 -19.72
CA ASP A 524 -3.81 -14.69 -18.74
C ASP A 524 -5.04 -13.76 -18.80
N ASP A 525 -6.07 -14.00 -17.98
CA ASP A 525 -7.36 -13.30 -18.03
C ASP A 525 -7.23 -11.77 -18.12
N TYR A 526 -7.85 -11.17 -19.13
CA TYR A 526 -7.85 -9.73 -19.44
C TYR A 526 -6.46 -9.11 -19.69
N ALA A 527 -5.38 -9.90 -19.77
CA ALA A 527 -4.06 -9.39 -20.09
C ALA A 527 -3.98 -8.96 -21.57
N THR A 528 -3.22 -7.91 -21.85
CA THR A 528 -2.90 -7.46 -23.21
C THR A 528 -1.49 -7.89 -23.58
N PHE A 529 -1.36 -8.55 -24.72
CA PHE A 529 -0.09 -8.85 -25.39
C PHE A 529 -0.12 -8.27 -26.81
N ARG A 530 0.62 -7.18 -27.03
CA ARG A 530 0.73 -6.51 -28.34
C ARG A 530 2.17 -6.47 -28.82
N VAL A 531 2.37 -6.81 -30.10
CA VAL A 531 3.64 -6.76 -30.82
C VAL A 531 3.49 -5.91 -32.08
N GLN A 532 4.30 -4.87 -32.24
CA GLN A 532 4.37 -4.04 -33.44
C GLN A 532 5.82 -4.01 -33.98
N MET A 533 5.98 -4.47 -35.22
CA MET A 533 7.25 -4.37 -35.95
C MET A 533 7.13 -3.30 -37.05
N ASP A 534 8.01 -2.31 -37.02
CA ASP A 534 8.13 -1.24 -38.01
C ASP A 534 9.50 -1.33 -38.74
N ASN A 535 9.54 -0.96 -40.02
CA ASN A 535 10.73 -0.87 -40.87
C ASN A 535 11.53 -2.19 -40.99
N ARG A 536 10.84 -3.29 -41.31
CA ARG A 536 11.43 -4.64 -41.44
C ARG A 536 11.94 -4.92 -42.86
N GLY A 537 11.24 -4.43 -43.87
CA GLY A 537 11.57 -4.67 -45.28
C GLY A 537 11.44 -6.15 -45.69
N ALA A 538 12.12 -6.56 -46.77
CA ALA A 538 12.13 -7.96 -47.22
C ALA A 538 13.15 -8.80 -46.43
N ASN A 539 12.71 -9.51 -45.39
CA ASN A 539 13.61 -10.16 -44.42
C ASN A 539 13.27 -11.65 -44.21
N PRO A 540 13.80 -12.58 -45.03
CA PRO A 540 13.40 -13.99 -45.04
C PRO A 540 13.80 -14.75 -43.76
N TRP A 541 12.91 -15.64 -43.30
CA TRP A 541 13.06 -16.49 -42.10
C TRP A 541 13.19 -15.75 -40.76
N ASP A 542 13.11 -14.42 -40.74
CA ASP A 542 13.14 -13.59 -39.54
C ASP A 542 11.70 -13.44 -39.02
N ASP A 543 11.23 -14.44 -38.27
CA ASP A 543 9.86 -14.49 -37.75
C ASP A 543 9.66 -13.48 -36.59
N VAL A 544 8.41 -13.09 -36.34
CA VAL A 544 8.10 -12.26 -35.15
C VAL A 544 8.17 -13.10 -33.87
N ILE A 545 7.44 -14.22 -33.84
CA ILE A 545 7.37 -15.14 -32.70
C ILE A 545 7.76 -16.56 -33.16
N ASN A 546 8.90 -17.06 -32.73
CA ASN A 546 9.32 -18.44 -32.99
C ASN A 546 9.28 -19.27 -31.71
N LEU A 547 8.50 -20.35 -31.75
CA LEU A 547 8.36 -21.33 -30.70
C LEU A 547 9.01 -22.62 -31.22
N ASP A 548 10.34 -22.74 -31.05
CA ASP A 548 11.21 -23.68 -31.77
C ASP A 548 11.13 -25.12 -31.20
N SER A 549 9.90 -25.60 -31.11
CA SER A 549 9.49 -26.86 -30.53
C SER A 549 9.40 -27.94 -31.61
N LYS A 550 10.52 -28.59 -31.90
CA LYS A 550 10.72 -29.48 -33.05
C LYS A 550 10.37 -30.94 -32.79
N HIS A 551 10.35 -31.38 -31.52
CA HIS A 551 10.34 -32.82 -31.19
C HIS A 551 9.12 -33.29 -30.37
N GLY A 552 8.69 -34.53 -30.64
CA GLY A 552 7.79 -35.30 -29.77
C GLY A 552 6.30 -34.99 -29.89
N ARG A 553 5.55 -35.26 -28.82
CA ARG A 553 4.17 -34.85 -28.62
C ARG A 553 4.14 -33.74 -27.57
N LYS A 554 3.31 -32.72 -27.76
CA LYS A 554 3.13 -31.63 -26.79
C LYS A 554 1.93 -31.90 -25.91
N ASP A 555 2.15 -31.86 -24.59
CA ASP A 555 1.12 -32.13 -23.59
C ASP A 555 0.42 -30.85 -23.09
N GLN A 556 0.89 -29.67 -23.52
CA GLN A 556 0.36 -28.34 -23.18
C GLN A 556 0.39 -27.45 -24.45
N PRO A 557 -0.44 -26.38 -24.53
CA PRO A 557 -0.33 -25.38 -25.59
C PRO A 557 1.03 -24.67 -25.58
N LEU A 558 1.56 -24.35 -26.76
CA LEU A 558 2.78 -23.51 -26.88
C LEU A 558 2.43 -22.01 -26.82
N PHE A 559 1.20 -21.67 -27.21
CA PHE A 559 0.63 -20.34 -27.02
C PHE A 559 -0.79 -20.48 -26.48
N GLN A 560 -1.09 -19.78 -25.40
CA GLN A 560 -2.42 -19.75 -24.79
C GLN A 560 -2.82 -18.30 -24.48
N ALA A 561 -4.05 -17.92 -24.81
CA ALA A 561 -4.67 -16.67 -24.39
C ALA A 561 -6.01 -16.93 -23.70
N ASN A 562 -6.28 -16.26 -22.58
CA ASN A 562 -7.41 -16.52 -21.68
C ASN A 562 -8.53 -15.45 -21.77
N LYS A 563 -9.51 -15.53 -20.87
CA LYS A 563 -10.80 -14.83 -20.95
C LYS A 563 -10.60 -13.31 -21.01
N GLY A 564 -11.20 -12.66 -22.01
CA GLY A 564 -11.13 -11.21 -22.20
C GLY A 564 -9.74 -10.65 -22.52
N SER A 565 -8.72 -11.50 -22.73
CA SER A 565 -7.37 -11.06 -23.09
C SER A 565 -7.32 -10.45 -24.51
N ILE A 566 -6.26 -9.71 -24.81
CA ILE A 566 -5.99 -9.14 -26.14
C ILE A 566 -4.68 -9.72 -26.66
N VAL A 567 -4.71 -10.24 -27.88
CA VAL A 567 -3.52 -10.61 -28.67
C VAL A 567 -3.53 -9.78 -29.94
N ASP A 568 -2.46 -9.03 -30.21
CA ASP A 568 -2.36 -8.15 -31.40
C ASP A 568 -0.93 -8.13 -31.94
N VAL A 569 -0.66 -8.92 -32.98
CA VAL A 569 0.69 -9.14 -33.54
C VAL A 569 0.73 -8.60 -34.98
N ARG A 570 1.65 -7.66 -35.23
CA ARG A 570 1.71 -6.87 -36.46
C ARG A 570 3.14 -6.82 -37.02
N ASP A 571 3.29 -7.08 -38.31
CA ASP A 571 4.59 -7.06 -38.99
C ASP A 571 4.51 -6.46 -40.40
N ASP A 572 5.40 -5.51 -40.70
CA ASP A 572 5.57 -4.89 -42.01
C ASP A 572 6.61 -5.59 -42.91
N ASN A 573 7.20 -6.71 -42.45
CA ASN A 573 8.10 -7.55 -43.23
C ASN A 573 7.44 -8.08 -44.50
N THR A 574 8.03 -7.81 -45.67
CA THR A 574 7.47 -8.13 -46.98
C THR A 574 7.88 -9.48 -47.55
N ASP A 575 8.80 -10.24 -46.93
CA ASP A 575 9.26 -11.51 -47.49
C ASP A 575 8.30 -12.67 -47.16
N TYR A 576 8.10 -13.57 -48.14
CA TYR A 576 7.25 -14.77 -48.07
C TYR A 576 7.58 -15.72 -46.90
N TYR A 577 8.84 -15.82 -46.48
CA TYR A 577 9.30 -16.76 -45.45
C TYR A 577 9.40 -16.19 -44.04
N ALA A 578 8.79 -15.02 -43.76
CA ALA A 578 8.81 -14.41 -42.44
C ALA A 578 7.44 -14.48 -41.74
N GLU A 579 7.25 -15.48 -40.90
CA GLU A 579 5.97 -15.72 -40.23
C GLU A 579 5.73 -14.79 -39.03
N LEU A 580 4.45 -14.51 -38.72
CA LEU A 580 4.10 -13.87 -37.45
C LEU A 580 4.35 -14.84 -36.29
N ILE A 581 3.98 -16.11 -36.49
CA ILE A 581 4.16 -17.17 -35.50
C ILE A 581 4.66 -18.45 -36.20
N SER A 582 5.76 -19.03 -35.73
CA SER A 582 6.35 -20.24 -36.33
C SER A 582 6.65 -21.35 -35.31
N VAL A 583 6.50 -22.59 -35.76
CA VAL A 583 6.99 -23.84 -35.14
C VAL A 583 7.74 -24.63 -36.23
N PRO A 584 9.00 -24.25 -36.51
CA PRO A 584 9.68 -24.62 -37.75
C PRO A 584 10.41 -25.98 -37.69
N LEU A 585 10.73 -26.52 -38.87
CA LEU A 585 11.62 -27.68 -39.13
C LEU A 585 11.59 -28.81 -38.06
N GLY A 586 10.42 -29.42 -37.85
CA GLY A 586 10.24 -30.44 -36.82
C GLY A 586 9.09 -31.41 -37.10
N SER A 587 9.10 -32.54 -36.37
CA SER A 587 8.08 -33.58 -36.47
C SER A 587 6.98 -33.47 -35.41
N SER A 588 7.06 -32.47 -34.52
CA SER A 588 6.13 -32.22 -33.40
C SER A 588 4.67 -32.50 -33.70
N THR A 589 4.01 -33.13 -32.72
CA THR A 589 2.61 -33.54 -32.73
C THR A 589 1.87 -32.94 -31.54
N ASN A 590 0.55 -32.76 -31.67
CA ASN A 590 -0.32 -32.12 -30.69
C ASN A 590 0.11 -30.69 -30.30
N VAL A 591 0.74 -29.96 -31.22
CA VAL A 591 1.01 -28.53 -31.06
C VAL A 591 -0.31 -27.77 -31.10
N VAL A 592 -0.60 -27.04 -30.03
CA VAL A 592 -1.85 -26.28 -29.85
C VAL A 592 -1.54 -24.78 -29.69
N PHE A 593 -2.30 -23.98 -30.44
CA PHE A 593 -2.45 -22.54 -30.25
C PHE A 593 -3.88 -22.29 -29.74
N GLN A 594 -4.03 -21.95 -28.46
CA GLN A 594 -5.33 -21.96 -27.78
C GLN A 594 -5.79 -20.55 -27.38
N PHE A 595 -7.03 -20.21 -27.74
CA PHE A 595 -7.62 -18.89 -27.53
C PHE A 595 -8.95 -19.05 -26.79
N ASN A 596 -8.88 -19.06 -25.45
CA ASN A 596 -10.00 -19.28 -24.54
C ASN A 596 -10.76 -17.97 -24.24
N ASN A 597 -11.73 -17.66 -25.10
CA ASN A 597 -12.59 -16.48 -25.08
C ASN A 597 -11.85 -15.13 -24.88
N PRO A 598 -10.77 -14.83 -25.64
CA PRO A 598 -10.16 -13.51 -25.65
C PRO A 598 -11.15 -12.45 -26.16
N LEU A 599 -10.93 -11.19 -25.81
CA LEU A 599 -11.69 -10.06 -26.35
C LEU A 599 -11.47 -9.95 -27.87
N TYR A 600 -10.20 -10.02 -28.30
CA TYR A 600 -9.85 -10.30 -29.70
C TYR A 600 -8.44 -10.88 -29.85
N VAL A 601 -8.24 -11.57 -30.98
CA VAL A 601 -6.95 -12.00 -31.51
C VAL A 601 -6.77 -11.35 -32.87
N SER A 602 -5.70 -10.59 -33.05
CA SER A 602 -5.37 -9.84 -34.26
C SER A 602 -3.99 -10.28 -34.76
N LEU A 603 -3.95 -10.77 -36.00
CA LEU A 603 -2.75 -11.25 -36.67
C LEU A 603 -2.64 -10.51 -38.01
N MET A 604 -1.78 -9.49 -38.09
CA MET A 604 -1.63 -8.61 -39.25
C MET A 604 -0.23 -8.73 -39.87
N ARG A 605 -0.07 -9.57 -40.90
CA ARG A 605 1.16 -9.70 -41.69
C ARG A 605 1.16 -8.71 -42.85
N TYR A 606 2.34 -8.35 -43.36
CA TYR A 606 2.51 -7.38 -44.44
C TYR A 606 1.82 -6.04 -44.16
N THR A 607 1.78 -5.62 -42.89
CA THR A 607 0.94 -4.54 -42.40
C THR A 607 1.77 -3.55 -41.59
N ASN A 608 1.85 -2.30 -42.06
CA ASN A 608 2.55 -1.22 -41.37
C ASN A 608 1.76 -0.69 -40.16
N SER A 609 2.36 0.19 -39.36
CA SER A 609 1.71 0.84 -38.21
C SER A 609 0.57 1.82 -38.57
N GLU A 610 0.22 1.98 -39.85
CA GLU A 610 -1.01 2.66 -40.29
C GLU A 610 -2.15 1.68 -40.64
N GLY A 611 -1.96 0.37 -40.44
CA GLY A 611 -2.90 -0.68 -40.80
C GLY A 611 -2.91 -1.03 -42.29
N ARG A 612 -2.00 -0.46 -43.09
CA ARG A 612 -1.95 -0.58 -44.56
C ARG A 612 -0.96 -1.64 -45.02
N SER A 613 -1.14 -2.12 -46.25
CA SER A 613 -0.19 -3.05 -46.90
C SER A 613 1.21 -2.42 -46.96
N ALA A 614 2.20 -3.11 -46.41
CA ALA A 614 3.59 -2.64 -46.35
C ALA A 614 4.30 -2.58 -47.72
N GLY A 615 3.81 -3.37 -48.69
CA GLY A 615 4.30 -3.37 -50.06
C GLY A 615 3.72 -4.52 -50.88
N GLU A 616 4.43 -4.90 -51.94
CA GLU A 616 4.29 -6.20 -52.59
C GLU A 616 4.93 -7.30 -51.73
N ILE A 617 4.44 -8.54 -51.86
CA ILE A 617 5.10 -9.70 -51.25
C ILE A 617 6.35 -10.05 -52.06
N THR A 618 7.46 -10.24 -51.37
CA THR A 618 8.78 -10.55 -51.94
C THR A 618 9.22 -11.96 -51.57
N GLY A 619 10.31 -12.45 -52.19
CA GLY A 619 10.81 -13.81 -52.01
C GLY A 619 10.45 -14.75 -53.17
N LYS A 620 11.12 -15.91 -53.25
CA LYS A 620 10.91 -16.91 -54.32
C LYS A 620 10.83 -18.33 -53.74
N LEU A 621 9.98 -19.16 -54.34
CA LEU A 621 10.05 -20.61 -54.18
C LEU A 621 11.37 -21.15 -54.79
N PRO A 622 11.95 -22.23 -54.24
CA PRO A 622 13.25 -22.72 -54.67
C PRO A 622 13.29 -23.25 -56.11
N PHE A 623 14.49 -23.20 -56.71
CA PHE A 623 14.76 -23.72 -58.06
C PHE A 623 14.35 -25.20 -58.18
N GLY A 624 13.62 -25.53 -59.26
CA GLY A 624 13.17 -26.89 -59.58
C GLY A 624 11.65 -27.03 -59.74
N ILE A 625 10.86 -26.11 -59.18
CA ILE A 625 9.44 -25.99 -59.52
C ILE A 625 9.31 -25.19 -60.82
N ALA A 626 8.60 -25.74 -61.81
CA ALA A 626 8.45 -25.10 -63.12
C ALA A 626 7.63 -23.80 -63.02
N GLN A 627 8.28 -22.65 -63.18
CA GLN A 627 7.65 -21.32 -63.16
C GLN A 627 6.91 -20.99 -64.48
N GLY A 628 5.99 -21.88 -64.89
CA GLY A 628 5.12 -21.67 -66.04
C GLY A 628 3.91 -20.80 -65.68
N ASN A 629 3.97 -19.52 -66.05
CA ASN A 629 2.86 -18.56 -66.05
C ASN A 629 2.08 -18.37 -64.72
N ASN A 630 2.60 -17.51 -63.83
CA ASN A 630 2.12 -16.10 -63.69
C ASN A 630 2.54 -15.51 -62.31
N PRO A 631 3.14 -14.30 -62.21
CA PRO A 631 3.45 -13.66 -60.91
C PRO A 631 2.25 -13.39 -59.98
N GLU A 632 1.01 -13.50 -60.46
CA GLU A 632 -0.21 -13.47 -59.61
C GLU A 632 -0.28 -14.61 -58.56
N GLN A 633 0.52 -15.67 -58.69
CA GLN A 633 0.42 -16.87 -57.85
C GLN A 633 1.27 -16.86 -56.56
N ILE A 634 2.08 -15.81 -56.30
CA ILE A 634 2.90 -15.69 -55.07
C ILE A 634 2.08 -15.19 -53.85
N GLY A 635 0.74 -15.16 -53.96
CA GLY A 635 -0.13 -14.32 -53.13
C GLY A 635 -0.33 -14.68 -51.66
N HIS A 636 0.17 -15.83 -51.18
CA HIS A 636 -0.23 -16.44 -49.90
C HIS A 636 0.96 -17.01 -49.12
N GLY A 637 1.44 -16.28 -48.12
CA GLY A 637 2.46 -16.74 -47.16
C GLY A 637 1.87 -16.85 -45.75
N ASN A 638 2.39 -17.76 -44.92
CA ASN A 638 1.72 -18.17 -43.68
C ASN A 638 1.58 -17.05 -42.63
N ILE A 639 0.44 -16.93 -41.96
CA ILE A 639 0.35 -16.21 -40.67
C ILE A 639 0.97 -17.07 -39.56
N LEU A 640 0.60 -18.36 -39.54
CA LEU A 640 1.06 -19.36 -38.58
C LEU A 640 1.68 -20.54 -39.34
N TYR A 641 2.98 -20.77 -39.21
CA TYR A 641 3.65 -21.93 -39.78
C TYR A 641 3.86 -23.03 -38.76
N ILE A 642 3.39 -24.24 -39.08
CA ILE A 642 3.77 -25.48 -38.38
C ILE A 642 4.28 -26.48 -39.41
N SER A 643 5.49 -26.98 -39.17
CA SER A 643 6.21 -27.87 -40.10
C SER A 643 5.43 -29.17 -40.36
N ASN A 644 5.12 -29.95 -39.31
CA ASN A 644 4.27 -31.14 -39.41
C ASN A 644 2.78 -30.77 -39.54
N GLY A 645 2.36 -30.33 -40.73
CA GLY A 645 0.96 -30.04 -41.05
C GLY A 645 0.13 -31.24 -41.50
N SER A 646 0.46 -32.47 -41.09
CA SER A 646 -0.33 -33.67 -41.42
C SER A 646 -1.55 -33.80 -40.48
N LYS A 647 -2.69 -34.30 -40.96
CA LYS A 647 -3.88 -34.43 -40.08
C LYS A 647 -3.67 -35.41 -38.92
N VAL A 648 -2.81 -36.41 -39.09
CA VAL A 648 -2.43 -37.36 -38.02
C VAL A 648 -1.52 -36.77 -36.94
N SER A 649 -0.94 -35.58 -37.17
CA SER A 649 -0.14 -34.89 -36.14
C SER A 649 -0.98 -34.40 -34.96
N GLY A 650 -2.28 -34.16 -35.16
CA GLY A 650 -3.12 -33.46 -34.18
C GLY A 650 -2.74 -31.99 -33.97
N ASN A 651 -1.92 -31.39 -34.83
CA ASN A 651 -1.56 -29.96 -34.74
C ASN A 651 -2.75 -29.09 -35.18
N HIS A 652 -3.16 -28.15 -34.32
CA HIS A 652 -4.37 -27.36 -34.49
C HIS A 652 -4.29 -25.97 -33.83
N ILE A 653 -5.16 -25.08 -34.30
CA ILE A 653 -5.50 -23.82 -33.65
C ILE A 653 -6.90 -23.96 -33.05
N GLU A 654 -7.13 -23.45 -31.85
CA GLU A 654 -8.38 -23.62 -31.11
C GLU A 654 -8.92 -22.28 -30.60
N PHE A 655 -10.14 -21.92 -31.01
CA PHE A 655 -10.85 -20.73 -30.54
C PHE A 655 -12.03 -21.16 -29.67
N ASN A 656 -11.81 -21.27 -28.35
CA ASN A 656 -12.84 -21.70 -27.42
C ASN A 656 -13.69 -20.51 -26.98
N GLY A 657 -14.95 -20.44 -27.42
CA GLY A 657 -15.90 -19.46 -26.91
C GLY A 657 -16.27 -19.70 -25.43
N PRO A 658 -17.26 -18.96 -24.89
CA PRO A 658 -17.88 -19.28 -23.62
C PRO A 658 -18.23 -20.77 -23.49
N THR A 659 -17.92 -21.37 -22.33
CA THR A 659 -18.41 -22.70 -21.96
C THR A 659 -19.93 -22.71 -21.82
N GLY A 660 -20.55 -23.90 -21.70
CA GLY A 660 -21.94 -24.05 -21.28
C GLY A 660 -23.03 -23.88 -22.37
N THR A 661 -22.75 -23.08 -23.41
CA THR A 661 -23.55 -22.56 -24.58
C THR A 661 -24.72 -23.37 -25.23
N ARG A 662 -25.39 -24.27 -24.51
CA ARG A 662 -26.62 -24.96 -24.95
C ARG A 662 -27.82 -24.03 -25.10
N VAL A 663 -27.84 -22.92 -24.38
CA VAL A 663 -28.98 -21.99 -24.29
C VAL A 663 -28.92 -20.91 -25.40
N ASN A 664 -27.82 -20.16 -25.48
CA ASN A 664 -27.67 -19.03 -26.41
C ASN A 664 -26.64 -19.28 -27.53
N ARG A 665 -27.02 -20.08 -28.56
CA ARG A 665 -26.14 -20.46 -29.68
C ARG A 665 -25.38 -19.31 -30.35
N GLY A 666 -25.95 -18.11 -30.41
CA GLY A 666 -25.30 -16.95 -31.03
C GLY A 666 -24.16 -16.33 -30.20
N ALA A 667 -24.23 -16.42 -28.87
CA ALA A 667 -23.22 -15.80 -28.00
C ALA A 667 -21.90 -16.61 -27.95
N GLY A 668 -21.98 -17.93 -28.15
CA GLY A 668 -20.82 -18.83 -28.25
C GLY A 668 -20.03 -18.78 -29.57
N THR A 669 -20.17 -17.70 -30.35
CA THR A 669 -19.58 -17.56 -31.69
C THR A 669 -18.57 -16.42 -31.75
N TYR A 670 -17.84 -16.34 -32.85
CA TYR A 670 -16.89 -15.30 -33.17
C TYR A 670 -17.36 -14.48 -34.38
N THR A 671 -17.11 -13.18 -34.34
CA THR A 671 -16.93 -12.39 -35.54
C THR A 671 -15.50 -12.62 -36.03
N VAL A 672 -15.34 -12.92 -37.31
CA VAL A 672 -14.03 -13.10 -37.94
C VAL A 672 -13.89 -12.14 -39.10
N TYR A 673 -12.79 -11.39 -39.13
CA TYR A 673 -12.35 -10.58 -40.27
C TYR A 673 -11.18 -11.25 -40.98
N SER A 674 -11.14 -11.16 -42.30
CA SER A 674 -10.02 -11.66 -43.12
C SER A 674 -9.74 -10.76 -44.32
N LEU A 675 -8.46 -10.46 -44.56
CA LEU A 675 -7.94 -9.79 -45.76
C LEU A 675 -7.12 -10.79 -46.60
N ASN A 676 -7.46 -10.94 -47.88
CA ASN A 676 -6.91 -12.02 -48.71
C ASN A 676 -6.09 -11.57 -49.94
N LYS A 677 -6.42 -10.45 -50.59
CA LYS A 677 -5.72 -9.95 -51.80
C LYS A 677 -5.53 -8.42 -51.76
N ASP A 678 -4.63 -7.91 -52.62
CA ASP A 678 -3.95 -6.62 -52.45
C ASP A 678 -4.36 -5.50 -53.43
N GLY A 679 -5.67 -5.34 -53.67
CA GLY A 679 -6.20 -4.16 -54.37
C GLY A 679 -6.29 -4.26 -55.89
N ARG A 680 -5.52 -5.16 -56.53
CA ARG A 680 -5.18 -5.03 -57.96
C ARG A 680 -6.29 -5.38 -58.96
N ASP A 681 -6.95 -6.53 -58.84
CA ASP A 681 -7.99 -6.92 -59.82
C ASP A 681 -9.36 -6.34 -59.45
N VAL A 682 -9.99 -5.63 -60.39
CA VAL A 682 -11.33 -5.02 -60.20
C VAL A 682 -12.37 -6.05 -59.77
N VAL A 683 -12.34 -7.27 -60.32
CA VAL A 683 -13.23 -8.38 -59.96
C VAL A 683 -13.02 -8.86 -58.52
N SER A 684 -11.79 -8.79 -58.01
CA SER A 684 -11.48 -9.18 -56.63
C SER A 684 -11.81 -8.09 -55.60
N LYS A 685 -11.93 -6.82 -56.02
CA LYS A 685 -12.05 -5.65 -55.13
C LYS A 685 -13.20 -5.75 -54.13
N ASN A 686 -14.36 -6.26 -54.58
CA ASN A 686 -15.55 -6.43 -53.74
C ASN A 686 -15.48 -7.65 -52.79
N LYS A 687 -14.36 -8.39 -52.75
CA LYS A 687 -14.14 -9.60 -51.95
C LYS A 687 -12.81 -9.64 -51.17
N MET A 688 -11.93 -8.64 -51.32
CA MET A 688 -10.59 -8.63 -50.70
C MET A 688 -10.65 -8.76 -49.18
N SER A 689 -11.52 -7.98 -48.55
CA SER A 689 -11.91 -8.12 -47.15
C SER A 689 -13.27 -8.80 -47.04
N SER A 690 -13.41 -9.62 -46.00
CA SER A 690 -14.68 -10.24 -45.62
C SER A 690 -14.81 -10.31 -44.10
N VAL A 691 -16.03 -10.18 -43.61
CA VAL A 691 -16.39 -10.32 -42.20
C VAL A 691 -17.53 -11.33 -42.08
N TRP A 692 -17.36 -12.34 -41.24
CA TRP A 692 -18.42 -13.27 -40.82
C TRP A 692 -18.76 -12.97 -39.36
N THR A 693 -20.02 -13.15 -38.96
CA THR A 693 -20.50 -12.73 -37.62
C THR A 693 -21.02 -13.88 -36.76
N ASP A 694 -20.97 -15.13 -37.22
CA ASP A 694 -21.66 -16.28 -36.63
C ASP A 694 -20.80 -17.57 -36.57
N ILE A 695 -19.47 -17.43 -36.63
CA ILE A 695 -18.54 -18.56 -36.70
C ILE A 695 -18.43 -19.25 -35.33
N GLN A 696 -18.74 -20.55 -35.26
CA GLN A 696 -18.63 -21.33 -34.04
C GLN A 696 -17.16 -21.56 -33.67
N GLY A 697 -16.88 -21.48 -32.37
CA GLY A 697 -15.57 -21.84 -31.82
C GLY A 697 -15.28 -23.34 -31.86
N GLY A 698 -14.01 -23.69 -31.61
CA GLY A 698 -13.50 -25.05 -31.53
C GLY A 698 -12.10 -25.20 -32.13
N ALA A 699 -11.61 -26.44 -32.15
CA ALA A 699 -10.34 -26.83 -32.76
C ALA A 699 -10.45 -26.95 -34.29
N MET A 700 -9.55 -26.30 -35.01
CA MET A 700 -9.39 -26.41 -36.46
C MET A 700 -8.00 -26.94 -36.79
N SER A 701 -7.91 -28.10 -37.45
CA SER A 701 -6.63 -28.69 -37.84
C SER A 701 -5.89 -27.83 -38.86
N ILE A 702 -4.60 -27.63 -38.63
CA ILE A 702 -3.68 -26.95 -39.56
C ILE A 702 -3.68 -27.63 -40.95
N ALA A 703 -3.95 -28.94 -41.00
CA ALA A 703 -4.08 -29.70 -42.24
C ALA A 703 -5.31 -29.31 -43.09
N GLY A 704 -6.33 -28.67 -42.51
CA GLY A 704 -7.54 -28.24 -43.22
C GLY A 704 -7.33 -26.98 -44.08
N PHE A 705 -6.40 -26.12 -43.69
CA PHE A 705 -6.11 -24.87 -44.40
C PHE A 705 -5.19 -25.09 -45.61
N LYS A 706 -4.19 -25.97 -45.47
CA LYS A 706 -3.23 -26.32 -46.55
C LYS A 706 -3.92 -26.76 -47.86
N PRO A 707 -3.24 -26.65 -49.03
CA PRO A 707 -3.79 -27.05 -50.33
C PRO A 707 -4.34 -28.48 -50.33
N GLY A 708 -5.52 -28.68 -50.92
CA GLY A 708 -6.26 -29.95 -50.89
C GLY A 708 -6.95 -30.30 -49.57
N GLY A 709 -6.63 -29.61 -48.47
CA GLY A 709 -7.31 -29.75 -47.18
C GLY A 709 -8.69 -29.08 -47.17
N LYS A 710 -9.60 -29.60 -46.33
CA LYS A 710 -10.89 -28.96 -46.01
C LYS A 710 -10.79 -28.31 -44.64
N ALA A 711 -11.03 -27.00 -44.56
CA ALA A 711 -11.05 -26.26 -43.30
C ALA A 711 -12.24 -26.70 -42.42
N GLU A 712 -12.03 -26.75 -41.11
CA GLU A 712 -12.97 -27.31 -40.13
C GLU A 712 -13.85 -26.22 -39.49
N ILE A 713 -14.17 -25.19 -40.28
CA ILE A 713 -14.98 -24.03 -39.89
C ILE A 713 -16.47 -24.40 -39.91
N ASN A 714 -17.20 -23.95 -38.88
CA ASN A 714 -18.61 -24.26 -38.66
C ASN A 714 -19.39 -22.98 -38.33
N PRO A 715 -20.55 -22.69 -38.96
CA PRO A 715 -21.11 -23.38 -40.11
C PRO A 715 -20.30 -23.06 -41.38
N SER A 716 -19.86 -24.09 -42.11
CA SER A 716 -19.04 -23.92 -43.32
C SER A 716 -19.73 -23.13 -44.45
N SER A 717 -21.06 -23.01 -44.37
CA SER A 717 -21.90 -22.25 -45.29
C SER A 717 -22.19 -20.81 -44.84
N SER A 718 -21.57 -20.31 -43.75
CA SER A 718 -21.68 -18.89 -43.39
C SER A 718 -21.14 -18.02 -44.52
N THR A 719 -21.88 -16.95 -44.85
CA THR A 719 -21.54 -15.98 -45.89
C THR A 719 -21.14 -14.66 -45.27
N SER A 720 -20.07 -14.04 -45.77
CA SER A 720 -19.61 -12.75 -45.26
C SER A 720 -20.66 -11.65 -45.42
N VAL A 721 -20.73 -10.75 -44.46
CA VAL A 721 -21.69 -9.64 -44.47
C VAL A 721 -21.18 -8.51 -45.35
N GLN A 722 -22.11 -7.76 -45.93
CA GLN A 722 -21.78 -6.55 -46.70
C GLN A 722 -21.12 -5.50 -45.80
N THR A 723 -20.07 -4.85 -46.30
CA THR A 723 -19.43 -3.68 -45.67
C THR A 723 -19.40 -2.50 -46.65
N GLY A 724 -18.95 -1.32 -46.20
CA GLY A 724 -18.70 -0.19 -47.11
C GLY A 724 -17.57 -0.43 -48.13
N SER A 725 -16.83 -1.55 -48.03
CA SER A 725 -15.72 -1.92 -48.92
C SER A 725 -15.91 -3.25 -49.65
N SER A 726 -16.95 -4.02 -49.32
CA SER A 726 -17.12 -5.42 -49.75
C SER A 726 -18.59 -5.76 -49.94
N SER A 727 -18.94 -6.47 -51.02
CA SER A 727 -20.34 -6.85 -51.28
C SER A 727 -20.87 -7.92 -50.32
N GLY A 728 -20.00 -8.55 -49.53
CA GLY A 728 -20.31 -9.77 -48.79
C GLY A 728 -20.51 -10.97 -49.72
N GLY A 729 -21.12 -12.03 -49.19
CA GLY A 729 -21.48 -13.24 -49.92
C GLY A 729 -20.33 -14.24 -50.09
N VAL A 730 -19.19 -14.06 -49.43
CA VAL A 730 -18.06 -15.01 -49.48
C VAL A 730 -18.25 -16.12 -48.45
N LEU A 731 -18.13 -17.38 -48.84
CA LEU A 731 -18.24 -18.51 -47.92
C LEU A 731 -17.08 -18.52 -46.92
N ALA A 732 -17.35 -18.87 -45.66
CA ALA A 732 -16.32 -18.96 -44.62
C ALA A 732 -15.19 -19.94 -44.98
N THR A 733 -15.51 -21.02 -45.72
CA THR A 733 -14.54 -22.00 -46.25
C THR A 733 -14.09 -21.73 -47.70
N ASP A 734 -14.29 -20.53 -48.24
CA ASP A 734 -13.75 -20.14 -49.56
C ASP A 734 -12.21 -20.16 -49.52
N LYS A 735 -11.57 -20.86 -50.47
CA LYS A 735 -10.11 -21.10 -50.46
C LYS A 735 -9.25 -19.91 -50.91
N THR A 736 -9.86 -18.81 -51.36
CA THR A 736 -9.15 -17.60 -51.83
C THR A 736 -9.58 -16.35 -51.09
N TYR A 737 -10.81 -16.29 -50.57
CA TYR A 737 -11.38 -15.12 -49.90
C TYR A 737 -11.98 -15.42 -48.52
N GLY A 738 -11.96 -16.67 -48.07
CA GLY A 738 -12.50 -17.12 -46.79
C GLY A 738 -11.59 -16.89 -45.58
N ILE A 739 -11.91 -17.59 -44.50
CA ILE A 739 -11.17 -17.55 -43.23
C ILE A 739 -9.98 -18.51 -43.31
N ASP A 740 -8.78 -17.98 -43.13
CA ASP A 740 -7.56 -18.78 -42.99
C ASP A 740 -6.52 -18.10 -42.06
N PRO A 741 -6.52 -18.44 -40.75
CA PRO A 741 -5.52 -17.95 -39.79
C PRO A 741 -4.12 -18.58 -39.98
N VAL A 742 -3.93 -19.40 -41.03
CA VAL A 742 -2.72 -20.21 -41.23
C VAL A 742 -1.98 -19.82 -42.50
N THR A 743 -2.57 -19.96 -43.70
CA THR A 743 -1.81 -19.94 -44.98
C THR A 743 -2.11 -18.82 -45.97
N ALA A 744 -3.36 -18.33 -46.06
CA ALA A 744 -3.81 -17.49 -47.17
C ALA A 744 -4.15 -16.03 -46.81
N ASN A 745 -4.65 -15.74 -45.61
CA ASN A 745 -4.95 -14.37 -45.22
C ASN A 745 -3.66 -13.56 -44.98
N ARG A 746 -3.64 -12.27 -45.33
CA ARG A 746 -2.62 -11.31 -44.86
C ARG A 746 -2.93 -10.79 -43.46
N GLN A 747 -4.20 -10.50 -43.22
CA GLN A 747 -4.72 -10.05 -41.92
C GLN A 747 -5.87 -10.97 -41.54
N ASN A 748 -5.84 -11.49 -40.32
CA ASN A 748 -6.89 -12.34 -39.77
C ASN A 748 -7.18 -11.92 -38.32
N ILE A 749 -8.45 -11.63 -38.00
CA ILE A 749 -8.85 -11.10 -36.69
C ILE A 749 -10.08 -11.84 -36.21
N TRP A 750 -10.01 -12.41 -35.00
CA TRP A 750 -11.12 -13.07 -34.31
C TRP A 750 -11.56 -12.22 -33.13
N VAL A 751 -12.84 -11.87 -33.09
CA VAL A 751 -13.51 -11.13 -32.01
C VAL A 751 -14.55 -12.06 -31.41
N SER A 752 -14.53 -12.26 -30.08
CA SER A 752 -15.57 -13.05 -29.44
C SER A 752 -16.89 -12.28 -29.43
N ASN A 753 -17.98 -12.90 -29.92
CA ASN A 753 -19.30 -12.26 -29.90
C ASN A 753 -19.91 -12.25 -28.48
N GLY A 754 -19.40 -13.05 -27.56
CA GLY A 754 -19.83 -13.12 -26.17
C GLY A 754 -18.64 -13.30 -25.23
N THR A 755 -18.45 -12.35 -24.32
CA THR A 755 -17.46 -12.46 -23.23
C THR A 755 -18.09 -11.98 -21.93
N SER A 756 -17.43 -12.23 -20.80
CA SER A 756 -17.87 -11.64 -19.53
C SER A 756 -16.78 -10.72 -19.03
N ILE A 757 -17.18 -9.55 -18.54
CA ILE A 757 -16.33 -8.56 -17.89
C ILE A 757 -16.54 -8.63 -16.38
N ASN A 758 -15.50 -8.31 -15.61
CA ASN A 758 -15.58 -8.22 -14.15
C ASN A 758 -15.16 -6.83 -13.66
N PRO A 759 -15.99 -5.78 -13.82
CA PRO A 759 -15.80 -4.52 -13.12
C PRO A 759 -15.57 -4.74 -11.62
N HIS A 760 -14.58 -4.02 -11.09
CA HIS A 760 -14.37 -3.86 -9.65
C HIS A 760 -14.77 -2.44 -9.26
N ALA A 761 -14.99 -2.24 -7.96
CA ALA A 761 -15.21 -0.94 -7.37
C ALA A 761 -14.60 -0.91 -5.96
N THR A 762 -14.21 0.28 -5.50
CA THR A 762 -13.97 0.54 -4.08
C THR A 762 -14.98 1.60 -3.64
N HIS A 763 -15.59 1.38 -2.48
CA HIS A 763 -16.45 2.34 -1.81
C HIS A 763 -15.85 2.61 -0.43
N THR A 764 -15.80 3.89 -0.02
CA THR A 764 -15.29 4.31 1.28
C THR A 764 -16.39 4.91 2.15
N ASN A 765 -16.25 4.74 3.46
CA ASN A 765 -17.02 5.43 4.49
C ASN A 765 -16.05 6.28 5.31
N THR A 766 -16.25 7.61 5.28
CA THR A 766 -15.39 8.62 5.91
C THR A 766 -16.17 9.35 6.99
N ILE A 767 -15.73 9.25 8.24
CA ILE A 767 -16.31 9.97 9.37
C ILE A 767 -15.30 11.03 9.84
N ARG A 768 -15.70 12.31 9.78
CA ARG A 768 -14.91 13.45 10.28
C ARG A 768 -15.50 13.96 11.59
N TYR A 769 -14.63 14.55 12.41
CA TYR A 769 -14.97 15.14 13.70
C TYR A 769 -14.62 16.63 13.73
N VAL A 770 -15.60 17.49 14.04
CA VAL A 770 -15.45 18.96 14.10
C VAL A 770 -16.12 19.55 15.34
N TYR A 771 -15.78 20.77 15.73
CA TYR A 771 -16.53 21.59 16.69
C TYR A 771 -17.58 22.47 15.97
N GLU A 772 -18.42 23.19 16.71
CA GLU A 772 -19.51 24.02 16.13
C GLU A 772 -19.04 25.18 15.26
N ASP A 773 -17.79 25.64 15.40
CA ASP A 773 -17.14 26.62 14.52
C ASP A 773 -16.60 26.01 13.22
N GLY A 774 -16.70 24.68 13.05
CA GLY A 774 -16.18 23.93 11.91
C GLY A 774 -14.71 23.53 12.02
N THR A 775 -14.01 23.88 13.11
CA THR A 775 -12.62 23.45 13.31
C THR A 775 -12.52 21.95 13.58
N PRO A 776 -11.50 21.25 13.06
CA PRO A 776 -11.38 19.80 13.22
C PRO A 776 -10.96 19.41 14.65
N VAL A 777 -11.61 18.38 15.20
CA VAL A 777 -11.13 17.72 16.42
C VAL A 777 -9.81 17.03 16.11
N LEU A 778 -8.74 17.37 16.83
CA LEU A 778 -7.41 16.83 16.58
C LEU A 778 -7.12 15.53 17.35
N ASP A 779 -6.18 14.74 16.84
CA ASP A 779 -5.54 13.61 17.50
C ASP A 779 -4.35 14.05 18.38
N ALA A 780 -3.72 13.11 19.06
CA ALA A 780 -2.55 13.37 19.91
C ALA A 780 -1.31 13.88 19.14
N ASN A 781 -1.33 13.86 17.81
CA ASN A 781 -0.27 14.34 16.92
C ASN A 781 -0.65 15.67 16.23
N GLY A 782 -1.75 16.32 16.63
CA GLY A 782 -2.24 17.56 16.03
C GLY A 782 -2.89 17.41 14.65
N LYS A 783 -3.26 16.20 14.22
CA LYS A 783 -3.93 15.94 12.93
C LYS A 783 -5.44 15.80 13.12
N PRO A 784 -6.28 16.21 12.15
CA PRO A 784 -7.73 15.98 12.20
C PRO A 784 -8.07 14.50 12.42
N LYS A 785 -8.88 14.19 13.43
CA LYS A 785 -9.46 12.85 13.63
C LYS A 785 -10.42 12.57 12.47
N VAL A 786 -10.07 11.56 11.67
CA VAL A 786 -10.91 11.02 10.60
C VAL A 786 -10.83 9.51 10.68
N VAL A 787 -11.98 8.83 10.65
CA VAL A 787 -12.05 7.37 10.50
C VAL A 787 -12.44 7.06 9.06
N VAL A 788 -11.59 6.29 8.37
CA VAL A 788 -11.85 5.83 7.00
C VAL A 788 -11.91 4.31 7.00
N GLN A 789 -13.04 3.78 6.52
CA GLN A 789 -13.24 2.36 6.23
C GLN A 789 -13.38 2.19 4.72
N SER A 790 -12.96 1.06 4.14
CA SER A 790 -13.16 0.81 2.72
C SER A 790 -13.63 -0.62 2.43
N SER A 791 -14.55 -0.74 1.49
CA SER A 791 -15.08 -2.00 0.98
C SER A 791 -14.76 -2.14 -0.50
N ASP A 792 -14.20 -3.29 -0.88
CA ASP A 792 -13.87 -3.63 -2.26
C ASP A 792 -14.97 -4.54 -2.83
N TRP A 793 -15.41 -4.25 -4.05
CA TRP A 793 -16.57 -4.84 -4.71
C TRP A 793 -16.20 -5.38 -6.09
N LYS A 794 -16.97 -6.36 -6.56
CA LYS A 794 -16.87 -6.99 -7.88
C LYS A 794 -18.27 -7.19 -8.46
N ARG A 795 -18.39 -7.13 -9.77
CA ARG A 795 -19.63 -7.40 -10.51
C ARG A 795 -19.26 -8.15 -11.79
N LEU A 796 -19.75 -9.37 -11.95
CA LEU A 796 -19.64 -10.10 -13.21
C LEU A 796 -20.81 -9.67 -14.10
N LEU A 797 -20.48 -9.22 -15.32
CA LEU A 797 -21.44 -8.95 -16.38
C LEU A 797 -21.11 -9.85 -17.56
N GLU A 798 -22.10 -10.63 -18.00
CA GLU A 798 -22.06 -11.37 -19.26
C GLU A 798 -22.53 -10.43 -20.38
N VAL A 799 -21.72 -10.27 -21.42
CA VAL A 799 -21.93 -9.25 -22.44
C VAL A 799 -21.71 -9.81 -23.84
N ALA A 800 -22.59 -9.47 -24.76
CA ALA A 800 -22.47 -9.92 -26.14
C ALA A 800 -22.82 -8.83 -27.15
N ILE A 801 -22.16 -8.90 -28.30
CA ILE A 801 -22.39 -8.04 -29.46
C ILE A 801 -23.87 -8.10 -29.86
N ASP A 802 -24.50 -6.95 -30.11
CA ASP A 802 -25.69 -6.92 -30.94
C ASP A 802 -25.28 -7.15 -32.40
N GLN A 803 -25.43 -8.39 -32.88
CA GLN A 803 -25.01 -8.77 -34.22
C GLN A 803 -25.77 -8.01 -35.32
N ASP A 804 -27.02 -7.58 -35.11
CA ASP A 804 -27.82 -6.94 -36.15
C ASP A 804 -27.56 -5.43 -36.21
N GLN A 805 -27.35 -4.78 -35.07
CA GLN A 805 -26.76 -3.45 -35.04
C GLN A 805 -25.34 -3.46 -35.62
N PHE A 806 -24.49 -4.43 -35.26
CA PHE A 806 -23.12 -4.50 -35.75
C PHE A 806 -23.03 -4.78 -37.26
N LYS A 807 -23.91 -5.63 -37.82
CA LYS A 807 -24.09 -5.76 -39.28
C LYS A 807 -24.40 -4.41 -39.94
N ASN A 808 -25.18 -3.54 -39.30
CA ASN A 808 -25.47 -2.20 -39.81
C ASN A 808 -24.29 -1.22 -39.63
N VAL A 809 -23.50 -1.34 -38.56
CA VAL A 809 -22.22 -0.63 -38.39
C VAL A 809 -21.21 -1.01 -39.48
N LEU A 810 -21.13 -2.29 -39.82
CA LEU A 810 -20.24 -2.82 -40.86
C LEU A 810 -20.64 -2.33 -42.27
N LYS A 811 -21.93 -2.41 -42.64
CA LYS A 811 -22.45 -1.85 -43.90
C LYS A 811 -22.09 -0.37 -44.09
N ASN A 812 -22.13 0.40 -43.00
CA ASN A 812 -21.89 1.85 -42.98
C ASN A 812 -20.44 2.26 -42.68
N SER A 813 -19.51 1.30 -42.54
CA SER A 813 -18.08 1.56 -42.34
C SER A 813 -17.28 1.11 -43.55
N SER A 814 -16.24 1.86 -43.92
CA SER A 814 -15.12 1.26 -44.66
C SER A 814 -14.50 0.19 -43.77
N VAL A 815 -14.22 -0.98 -44.36
CA VAL A 815 -13.61 -2.15 -43.74
C VAL A 815 -12.61 -2.74 -44.74
N ALA A 816 -11.69 -1.89 -45.22
CA ALA A 816 -10.70 -2.26 -46.23
C ALA A 816 -9.45 -2.95 -45.62
N ASN A 817 -9.18 -2.72 -44.34
CA ASN A 817 -8.07 -3.28 -43.57
C ASN A 817 -8.49 -3.60 -42.12
N GLY A 818 -7.60 -4.26 -41.38
CA GLY A 818 -7.81 -4.71 -40.02
C GLY A 818 -8.02 -3.60 -38.99
N ASP A 819 -7.36 -2.45 -39.15
CA ASP A 819 -7.58 -1.29 -38.27
C ASP A 819 -8.91 -0.58 -38.57
N GLU A 820 -9.38 -0.59 -39.83
CA GLU A 820 -10.74 -0.17 -40.17
C GLU A 820 -11.79 -1.15 -39.62
N PHE A 821 -11.54 -2.46 -39.65
CA PHE A 821 -12.39 -3.45 -38.98
C PHE A 821 -12.44 -3.21 -37.46
N LEU A 822 -11.29 -3.04 -36.81
CA LEU A 822 -11.22 -2.72 -35.38
C LEU A 822 -11.90 -1.38 -35.07
N ALA A 823 -11.75 -0.37 -35.92
CA ALA A 823 -12.44 0.92 -35.78
C ALA A 823 -13.97 0.82 -35.99
N ALA A 824 -14.46 -0.09 -36.82
CA ALA A 824 -15.89 -0.42 -36.92
C ALA A 824 -16.37 -1.18 -35.67
N TYR A 825 -15.61 -2.19 -35.24
CA TYR A 825 -15.85 -2.96 -34.02
C TYR A 825 -15.89 -2.07 -32.76
N GLY A 826 -15.05 -1.04 -32.67
CA GLY A 826 -15.05 -0.05 -31.58
C GLY A 826 -16.32 0.81 -31.48
N LYS A 827 -17.25 0.72 -32.44
CA LYS A 827 -18.57 1.38 -32.42
C LYS A 827 -19.71 0.41 -32.00
N THR A 828 -19.38 -0.80 -31.57
CA THR A 828 -20.36 -1.87 -31.29
C THR A 828 -20.96 -1.71 -29.91
N GLU A 829 -22.30 -1.72 -29.81
CA GLU A 829 -22.98 -1.90 -28.53
C GLU A 829 -22.87 -3.35 -28.04
N TYR A 830 -22.45 -3.49 -26.79
CA TYR A 830 -22.51 -4.72 -26.03
C TYR A 830 -23.78 -4.73 -25.18
N VAL A 831 -24.70 -5.65 -25.45
CA VAL A 831 -25.87 -5.87 -24.59
C VAL A 831 -25.51 -6.83 -23.46
N VAL A 832 -26.05 -6.56 -22.27
CA VAL A 832 -25.91 -7.43 -21.10
C VAL A 832 -26.87 -8.61 -21.26
N ARG A 833 -26.33 -9.83 -21.38
CA ARG A 833 -27.11 -11.07 -21.51
C ARG A 833 -26.30 -12.27 -21.04
N ASP A 834 -26.98 -13.25 -20.47
CA ASP A 834 -26.46 -14.61 -20.22
C ASP A 834 -25.86 -15.20 -21.52
N ILE A 835 -24.58 -15.60 -21.49
CA ILE A 835 -23.88 -16.21 -22.63
C ILE A 835 -23.46 -17.67 -22.37
N ASP A 836 -23.22 -18.07 -21.12
CA ASP A 836 -22.83 -19.45 -20.78
C ASP A 836 -24.02 -20.39 -20.52
N GLY A 837 -25.20 -19.86 -20.20
CA GLY A 837 -26.45 -20.59 -19.98
C GLY A 837 -26.77 -20.90 -18.51
N ASP A 838 -26.08 -20.31 -17.52
CA ASP A 838 -26.39 -20.46 -16.10
C ASP A 838 -27.57 -19.59 -15.60
N GLY A 839 -28.01 -18.62 -16.42
CA GLY A 839 -29.09 -17.67 -16.12
C GLY A 839 -28.66 -16.34 -15.48
N ILE A 840 -27.36 -16.12 -15.24
CA ILE A 840 -26.81 -15.01 -14.45
C ILE A 840 -26.06 -14.01 -15.33
N GLY A 841 -26.78 -13.40 -16.28
CA GLY A 841 -26.22 -12.40 -17.21
C GLY A 841 -25.62 -11.14 -16.55
N ASP A 842 -25.97 -10.87 -15.29
CA ASP A 842 -25.45 -9.77 -14.47
C ASP A 842 -25.58 -10.18 -13.00
N THR A 843 -24.45 -10.32 -12.28
CA THR A 843 -24.55 -10.60 -10.84
C THR A 843 -25.09 -9.40 -10.07
N GLY A 844 -24.95 -8.18 -10.60
CA GLY A 844 -24.90 -6.96 -9.79
C GLY A 844 -23.67 -6.95 -8.88
N TRP A 845 -23.52 -5.90 -8.08
CA TRP A 845 -22.38 -5.78 -7.17
C TRP A 845 -22.39 -6.81 -6.04
N ARG A 846 -21.21 -7.36 -5.73
CA ARG A 846 -20.93 -8.28 -4.63
C ARG A 846 -19.67 -7.85 -3.92
N LEU A 847 -19.66 -7.99 -2.60
CA LEU A 847 -18.45 -7.73 -1.81
C LEU A 847 -17.33 -8.68 -2.26
N ALA A 848 -16.14 -8.14 -2.47
CA ALA A 848 -14.91 -8.87 -2.71
C ALA A 848 -14.04 -8.92 -1.45
N GLY A 849 -14.05 -7.85 -0.64
CA GLY A 849 -13.36 -7.78 0.65
C GLY A 849 -13.59 -6.43 1.36
N THR A 850 -12.97 -6.27 2.52
CA THR A 850 -12.99 -5.03 3.32
C THR A 850 -11.61 -4.76 3.90
N LYS A 851 -11.29 -3.47 4.12
CA LYS A 851 -10.12 -3.03 4.88
C LYS A 851 -10.61 -2.12 6.01
N ASN A 852 -10.13 -2.40 7.22
CA ASN A 852 -10.52 -1.73 8.46
C ASN A 852 -12.03 -1.77 8.75
N SER A 853 -12.74 -2.78 8.23
CA SER A 853 -14.13 -3.09 8.58
C SER A 853 -14.46 -4.59 8.41
N LYS A 854 -15.53 -5.04 9.08
CA LYS A 854 -16.18 -6.35 8.90
C LYS A 854 -17.40 -6.23 7.99
N ALA A 855 -17.62 -7.24 7.14
CA ALA A 855 -18.81 -7.53 6.31
C ALA A 855 -19.25 -6.43 5.33
N THR A 856 -19.31 -5.16 5.72
CA THR A 856 -19.29 -4.00 4.83
C THR A 856 -18.62 -2.83 5.57
N TYR A 857 -19.22 -2.40 6.70
CA TYR A 857 -18.67 -1.40 7.62
C TYR A 857 -18.90 -1.81 9.08
N ASP A 858 -17.95 -1.53 9.97
CA ASP A 858 -18.13 -1.68 11.42
C ASP A 858 -18.76 -0.40 12.01
N THR A 859 -19.55 -0.53 13.08
CA THR A 859 -20.02 0.60 13.88
C THR A 859 -18.86 1.31 14.56
N VAL A 860 -18.55 2.52 14.12
CA VAL A 860 -17.50 3.37 14.69
C VAL A 860 -17.99 4.02 15.97
N VAL A 861 -17.22 3.91 17.05
CA VAL A 861 -17.44 4.70 18.27
C VAL A 861 -16.77 6.05 18.08
N SER A 862 -17.49 7.12 18.38
CA SER A 862 -16.95 8.48 18.26
C SER A 862 -16.22 8.87 19.55
N PRO A 863 -15.10 9.61 19.47
CA PRO A 863 -14.33 10.01 20.65
C PRO A 863 -15.22 10.73 21.69
N GLU A 864 -15.14 10.33 22.95
CA GLU A 864 -15.74 11.13 24.03
C GLU A 864 -14.87 12.36 24.28
N LEU A 865 -15.49 13.54 24.38
CA LEU A 865 -14.86 14.80 24.71
C LEU A 865 -15.62 15.41 25.89
N GLN A 866 -14.92 15.73 26.98
CA GLN A 866 -15.54 16.23 28.21
C GLN A 866 -16.23 17.58 27.98
N GLY A 867 -17.50 17.70 28.38
CA GLY A 867 -18.31 18.89 28.15
C GLY A 867 -18.87 19.05 26.73
N TYR A 868 -18.86 17.99 25.90
CA TYR A 868 -19.43 18.02 24.55
C TYR A 868 -20.32 16.82 24.21
N LYS A 869 -21.40 17.07 23.45
CA LYS A 869 -22.22 16.02 22.83
C LYS A 869 -21.96 15.93 21.32
N ALA A 870 -21.70 14.71 20.86
CA ALA A 870 -21.56 14.39 19.45
C ALA A 870 -22.92 14.28 18.75
N GLU A 871 -23.10 14.99 17.64
CA GLU A 871 -24.28 14.92 16.76
C GLU A 871 -23.88 14.85 15.28
N ILE A 872 -24.74 14.29 14.42
CA ILE A 872 -24.53 14.33 12.96
C ILE A 872 -24.79 15.76 12.45
N LEU A 873 -23.75 16.42 11.94
CA LEU A 873 -23.85 17.73 11.27
C LEU A 873 -24.33 17.56 9.81
N SER A 874 -23.76 16.59 9.12
CA SER A 874 -24.12 16.24 7.75
C SER A 874 -23.78 14.78 7.47
N SER A 875 -24.54 14.16 6.56
CA SER A 875 -24.19 12.86 5.99
C SER A 875 -24.84 12.70 4.62
N ASN A 876 -24.19 11.95 3.73
CA ASN A 876 -24.81 11.43 2.51
C ASN A 876 -25.19 9.94 2.62
N VAL A 877 -25.08 9.34 3.81
CA VAL A 877 -25.49 7.96 4.10
C VAL A 877 -27.02 7.86 4.14
N PRO A 878 -27.66 6.97 3.36
CA PRO A 878 -29.09 6.70 3.46
C PRO A 878 -29.50 6.30 4.89
N GLY A 879 -30.48 7.02 5.43
CA GLY A 879 -31.05 6.77 6.77
C GLY A 879 -30.32 7.45 7.94
N LEU A 880 -29.15 8.09 7.74
CA LEU A 880 -28.44 8.79 8.82
C LEU A 880 -28.84 10.28 8.86
N ALA A 881 -29.73 10.64 9.79
CA ALA A 881 -30.32 11.98 9.85
C ALA A 881 -29.46 12.99 10.62
N VAL A 882 -29.43 14.24 10.13
CA VAL A 882 -28.81 15.40 10.80
C VAL A 882 -29.45 15.65 12.16
N GLY A 883 -28.65 16.01 13.16
CA GLY A 883 -29.08 16.21 14.55
C GLY A 883 -29.29 14.92 15.36
N THR A 884 -29.05 13.73 14.78
CA THR A 884 -29.05 12.49 15.58
C THR A 884 -27.79 12.38 16.44
N LYS A 885 -27.92 11.79 17.63
CA LYS A 885 -26.80 11.55 18.55
C LYS A 885 -25.76 10.64 17.90
N ALA A 886 -24.53 11.12 17.82
CA ALA A 886 -23.43 10.50 17.09
C ALA A 886 -22.33 9.96 18.04
N SER A 887 -22.67 9.48 19.24
CA SER A 887 -21.70 8.77 20.10
C SER A 887 -21.22 7.46 19.46
N ARG A 888 -22.02 6.90 18.54
CA ARG A 888 -21.63 5.83 17.62
C ARG A 888 -22.24 6.11 16.25
N VAL A 889 -21.45 5.94 15.20
CA VAL A 889 -21.90 6.02 13.80
C VAL A 889 -21.93 4.61 13.22
N SER A 890 -23.08 4.19 12.69
CA SER A 890 -23.25 2.88 12.06
C SER A 890 -23.81 3.06 10.66
N VAL A 891 -23.24 2.36 9.68
CA VAL A 891 -23.52 2.52 8.26
C VAL A 891 -23.68 1.16 7.61
N THR A 892 -24.70 0.99 6.78
CA THR A 892 -24.90 -0.19 5.94
C THR A 892 -25.03 0.26 4.49
N PHE A 893 -24.06 -0.09 3.66
CA PHE A 893 -24.11 0.20 2.22
C PHE A 893 -24.89 -0.91 1.50
N ASN A 894 -26.03 -0.55 0.91
CA ASN A 894 -26.89 -1.50 0.21
C ASN A 894 -26.47 -1.64 -1.27
N PRO A 895 -25.96 -2.80 -1.73
CA PRO A 895 -25.49 -2.96 -3.10
C PRO A 895 -26.60 -2.96 -4.16
N SER A 896 -27.89 -3.06 -3.79
CA SER A 896 -29.00 -2.95 -4.76
C SER A 896 -29.41 -1.51 -5.08
N GLU A 897 -28.94 -0.53 -4.30
CA GLU A 897 -29.17 0.90 -4.54
C GLU A 897 -28.03 1.60 -5.29
N ILE A 898 -26.93 0.88 -5.58
CA ILE A 898 -25.79 1.41 -6.32
C ILE A 898 -26.24 1.86 -7.72
N LYS A 899 -26.00 3.14 -8.01
CA LYS A 899 -26.03 3.69 -9.36
C LYS A 899 -24.60 3.69 -9.90
N ASP A 900 -24.42 3.13 -11.08
CA ASP A 900 -23.15 3.17 -11.82
C ASP A 900 -23.39 3.51 -13.29
N GLU A 901 -22.34 4.01 -13.95
CA GLU A 901 -22.35 4.31 -15.38
C GLU A 901 -21.92 3.10 -16.23
N ILE A 902 -21.89 1.88 -15.68
CA ILE A 902 -21.43 0.69 -16.43
C ILE A 902 -22.53 0.23 -17.37
N VAL A 903 -23.79 0.16 -16.90
CA VAL A 903 -24.91 -0.41 -17.66
C VAL A 903 -26.01 0.62 -17.91
N ILE A 904 -26.07 1.14 -19.13
CA ILE A 904 -27.15 1.99 -19.61
C ILE A 904 -28.40 1.13 -19.85
N SER A 905 -29.57 1.65 -19.48
CA SER A 905 -30.86 1.03 -19.77
C SER A 905 -31.75 2.00 -20.54
N GLN A 906 -32.08 1.67 -21.79
CA GLN A 906 -32.93 2.49 -22.68
C GLN A 906 -33.98 1.61 -23.35
N GLY A 907 -35.26 1.96 -23.25
CA GLY A 907 -36.35 1.18 -23.86
C GLY A 907 -36.43 -0.29 -23.42
N GLY A 908 -35.92 -0.63 -22.23
CA GLY A 908 -35.80 -2.00 -21.73
C GLY A 908 -34.55 -2.77 -22.20
N ARG A 909 -33.81 -2.26 -23.19
CA ARG A 909 -32.49 -2.77 -23.61
C ARG A 909 -31.44 -2.36 -22.58
N ARG A 910 -30.64 -3.32 -22.10
CA ARG A 910 -29.49 -3.09 -21.21
C ARG A 910 -28.19 -3.20 -22.00
N THR A 911 -27.39 -2.14 -22.04
CA THR A 911 -26.10 -2.09 -22.75
C THR A 911 -24.98 -1.64 -21.82
N VAL A 912 -23.76 -2.12 -22.08
CA VAL A 912 -22.56 -1.53 -21.48
C VAL A 912 -22.37 -0.13 -22.06
N SER A 913 -22.03 0.85 -21.22
CA SER A 913 -21.77 2.22 -21.68
C SER A 913 -20.52 2.31 -22.53
N GLU A 914 -20.52 3.23 -23.51
CA GLU A 914 -19.33 3.54 -24.30
C GLU A 914 -18.16 3.99 -23.41
N THR A 915 -18.47 4.77 -22.36
CA THR A 915 -17.50 5.27 -21.37
C THR A 915 -16.79 4.14 -20.62
N TYR A 916 -17.53 3.14 -20.15
CA TYR A 916 -16.92 1.98 -19.50
C TYR A 916 -16.17 1.11 -20.53
N TRP A 917 -16.83 0.74 -21.62
CA TRP A 917 -16.29 -0.22 -22.59
C TRP A 917 -14.99 0.25 -23.25
N ARG A 918 -14.86 1.55 -23.56
CA ARG A 918 -13.65 2.12 -24.18
C ARG A 918 -12.45 2.26 -23.25
N ASN A 919 -12.66 2.19 -21.93
CA ASN A 919 -11.59 2.37 -20.95
C ASN A 919 -11.30 1.10 -20.13
N ILE A 920 -12.26 0.17 -20.02
CA ILE A 920 -12.24 -1.03 -19.16
C ILE A 920 -11.68 -0.66 -17.78
N VAL A 921 -12.36 0.27 -17.10
CA VAL A 921 -11.85 0.94 -15.90
C VAL A 921 -11.62 -0.08 -14.80
N ASP A 922 -10.37 -0.21 -14.35
CA ASP A 922 -9.95 -1.22 -13.37
C ASP A 922 -10.69 -1.13 -12.03
N ASN A 923 -11.09 0.08 -11.64
CA ASN A 923 -11.89 0.37 -10.46
C ASN A 923 -12.93 1.44 -10.79
N VAL A 924 -14.21 1.12 -10.64
CA VAL A 924 -15.33 2.04 -10.87
C VAL A 924 -15.57 2.84 -9.58
N GLU A 925 -15.62 4.16 -9.72
CA GLU A 925 -15.93 5.06 -8.60
C GLU A 925 -17.41 4.91 -8.24
N LEU A 926 -17.68 4.41 -7.03
CA LEU A 926 -19.02 4.43 -6.43
C LEU A 926 -19.17 5.67 -5.56
N THR A 927 -20.41 6.08 -5.31
CA THR A 927 -20.69 7.20 -4.39
C THR A 927 -20.13 6.88 -3.00
N ASN A 928 -19.05 7.55 -2.63
CA ASN A 928 -18.43 7.39 -1.31
C ASN A 928 -19.28 8.04 -0.22
N TYR A 929 -19.31 7.42 0.94
CA TYR A 929 -20.01 7.93 2.10
C TYR A 929 -19.12 8.85 2.92
N GLU A 930 -19.67 10.00 3.28
CA GLU A 930 -19.05 11.00 4.12
C GLU A 930 -20.06 11.45 5.19
N THR A 931 -19.62 11.44 6.44
CA THR A 931 -20.40 11.86 7.60
C THR A 931 -19.56 12.80 8.43
N VAL A 932 -20.09 13.99 8.73
CA VAL A 932 -19.46 14.96 9.62
C VAL A 932 -20.19 14.91 10.96
N VAL A 933 -19.46 14.59 12.01
CA VAL A 933 -19.91 14.63 13.40
C VAL A 933 -19.45 15.95 14.01
N VAL A 934 -20.38 16.74 14.54
CA VAL A 934 -20.11 17.95 15.30
C VAL A 934 -20.16 17.66 16.79
N TYR A 935 -19.19 18.19 17.53
CA TYR A 935 -19.20 18.28 18.98
C TYR A 935 -19.77 19.63 19.39
N LYS A 936 -20.97 19.58 19.96
CA LYS A 936 -21.64 20.75 20.55
C LYS A 936 -21.31 20.86 22.02
N GLN A 937 -21.12 22.08 22.51
CA GLN A 937 -20.90 22.27 23.94
C GLN A 937 -22.15 21.88 24.74
N ASP A 938 -21.93 21.24 25.88
CA ASP A 938 -23.00 20.89 26.78
C ASP A 938 -23.52 22.11 27.54
N LYS A 939 -24.84 22.25 27.59
CA LYS A 939 -25.50 23.19 28.49
C LYS A 939 -25.35 22.73 29.93
N GLN A 940 -24.90 23.64 30.79
CA GLN A 940 -24.81 23.45 32.24
C GLN A 940 -25.75 24.40 32.97
N LYS A 941 -25.96 24.11 34.26
CA LYS A 941 -26.70 24.95 35.20
C LYS A 941 -25.78 25.39 36.32
N ALA A 942 -25.91 26.65 36.74
CA ALA A 942 -25.29 27.18 37.93
C ALA A 942 -26.35 27.91 38.77
N SER A 943 -26.13 28.03 40.07
CA SER A 943 -27.04 28.75 40.96
C SER A 943 -26.35 29.43 42.13
N VAL A 944 -26.91 30.55 42.58
CA VAL A 944 -26.44 31.28 43.76
C VAL A 944 -27.52 31.29 44.83
N LYS A 945 -27.19 30.72 45.98
CA LYS A 945 -28.11 30.43 47.08
C LYS A 945 -27.80 31.30 48.30
N TYR A 946 -28.79 32.06 48.76
CA TYR A 946 -28.68 33.00 49.88
C TYR A 946 -29.25 32.35 51.15
N VAL A 947 -28.44 32.22 52.20
CA VAL A 947 -28.82 31.50 53.43
C VAL A 947 -28.61 32.35 54.67
N ASN A 948 -29.63 32.42 55.54
CA ASN A 948 -29.51 32.94 56.90
C ASN A 948 -28.86 31.87 57.79
N VAL A 949 -27.62 32.08 58.23
CA VAL A 949 -26.87 31.07 59.01
C VAL A 949 -27.39 30.92 60.44
N THR A 950 -28.00 31.96 61.00
CA THR A 950 -28.50 31.98 62.39
C THR A 950 -29.77 31.13 62.55
N SER A 951 -30.59 31.05 61.50
CA SER A 951 -31.81 30.23 61.46
C SER A 951 -31.71 28.98 60.55
N ASN A 952 -30.63 28.87 59.77
CA ASN A 952 -30.44 27.88 58.70
C ASN A 952 -31.58 27.86 57.66
N ILE A 953 -32.07 29.05 57.27
CA ILE A 953 -33.17 29.23 56.31
C ILE A 953 -32.61 29.78 54.98
N GLU A 954 -33.03 29.18 53.86
CA GLU A 954 -32.81 29.72 52.53
C GLU A 954 -33.68 30.98 52.33
N LEU A 955 -33.04 32.12 52.06
CA LEU A 955 -33.68 33.41 51.82
C LEU A 955 -34.06 33.59 50.34
N ALA A 956 -33.30 32.97 49.43
CA ALA A 956 -33.59 32.84 48.00
C ALA A 956 -32.54 31.95 47.30
N LYS A 957 -32.86 31.51 46.09
CA LYS A 957 -31.94 30.93 45.10
C LYS A 957 -32.16 31.62 43.75
N ASP A 958 -31.07 32.02 43.09
CA ASP A 958 -31.07 32.47 41.69
C ASP A 958 -30.42 31.37 40.83
N GLU A 959 -30.96 31.13 39.62
CA GLU A 959 -30.52 30.04 38.73
C GLU A 959 -30.15 30.57 37.33
N MET A 960 -29.14 29.95 36.72
CA MET A 960 -28.49 30.41 35.49
C MET A 960 -28.19 29.21 34.58
N GLU A 961 -28.28 29.39 33.26
CA GLU A 961 -27.86 28.40 32.26
C GLU A 961 -26.85 28.98 31.29
N GLY A 962 -25.86 28.17 30.89
CA GLY A 962 -24.84 28.55 29.92
C GLY A 962 -24.16 27.34 29.30
N GLN A 963 -23.18 27.56 28.43
CA GLN A 963 -22.39 26.49 27.81
C GLN A 963 -21.21 26.08 28.72
N SER A 964 -20.82 24.81 28.66
CA SER A 964 -19.66 24.28 29.39
C SER A 964 -18.40 25.13 29.16
N GLY A 965 -17.76 25.59 30.23
CA GLY A 965 -16.58 26.46 30.17
C GLY A 965 -16.85 27.93 29.75
N SER A 966 -18.11 28.35 29.59
CA SER A 966 -18.45 29.77 29.39
C SER A 966 -18.61 30.51 30.73
N LEU A 967 -18.39 31.83 30.75
CA LEU A 967 -18.44 32.63 31.99
C LEU A 967 -19.88 32.76 32.52
N ILE A 968 -20.05 32.60 33.83
CA ILE A 968 -21.30 32.87 34.55
C ILE A 968 -21.41 34.38 34.77
N ASP A 969 -22.12 35.07 33.88
CA ASP A 969 -22.37 36.53 33.95
C ASP A 969 -23.43 36.85 35.02
N TYR A 970 -22.99 36.99 36.27
CA TYR A 970 -23.84 37.23 37.44
C TYR A 970 -23.13 38.09 38.49
N SER A 971 -23.92 38.76 39.34
CA SER A 971 -23.42 39.59 40.44
C SER A 971 -24.35 39.52 41.65
N THR A 972 -23.78 39.29 42.83
CA THR A 972 -24.49 39.20 44.11
C THR A 972 -24.82 40.56 44.73
N VAL A 973 -24.21 41.64 44.23
CA VAL A 973 -24.11 42.95 44.90
C VAL A 973 -25.47 43.55 45.24
N ASP A 974 -26.44 43.49 44.33
CA ASP A 974 -27.77 44.09 44.53
C ASP A 974 -28.62 43.30 45.53
N ARG A 975 -28.52 41.95 45.52
CA ARG A 975 -29.20 41.11 46.50
C ARG A 975 -28.60 41.28 47.89
N ILE A 976 -27.27 41.29 48.02
CA ILE A 976 -26.57 41.58 49.28
C ILE A 976 -26.94 42.97 49.80
N THR A 977 -27.02 43.97 48.93
CA THR A 977 -27.43 45.34 49.30
C THR A 977 -28.89 45.39 49.75
N THR A 978 -29.77 44.61 49.12
CA THR A 978 -31.18 44.48 49.50
C THR A 978 -31.33 43.81 50.88
N TYR A 979 -30.62 42.71 51.13
CA TYR A 979 -30.61 42.06 52.44
C TYR A 979 -30.01 42.96 53.54
N LYS A 980 -28.97 43.74 53.24
CA LYS A 980 -28.44 44.77 54.15
C LYS A 980 -29.49 45.82 54.53
N LYS A 981 -30.27 46.30 53.56
CA LYS A 981 -31.42 47.22 53.83
C LYS A 981 -32.52 46.57 54.65
N ALA A 982 -32.72 45.27 54.51
CA ALA A 982 -33.66 44.46 55.30
C ALA A 982 -33.12 44.05 56.69
N GLY A 983 -31.98 44.60 57.14
CA GLY A 983 -31.43 44.36 58.47
C GLY A 983 -30.48 43.16 58.58
N TYR A 984 -30.06 42.54 57.48
CA TYR A 984 -29.06 41.46 57.51
C TYR A 984 -27.62 42.00 57.41
N LYS A 985 -26.68 41.21 57.90
CA LYS A 985 -25.23 41.38 57.75
C LYS A 985 -24.68 40.28 56.84
N LEU A 986 -23.79 40.62 55.91
CA LEU A 986 -23.05 39.64 55.11
C LEU A 986 -21.99 38.96 55.98
N ILE A 987 -21.89 37.64 55.89
CA ILE A 987 -20.82 36.83 56.49
C ILE A 987 -19.82 36.43 55.40
N GLU A 988 -20.27 35.74 54.35
CA GLU A 988 -19.44 35.33 53.22
C GLU A 988 -20.22 35.37 51.89
N ASP A 989 -19.51 35.59 50.79
CA ASP A 989 -20.03 35.54 49.43
C ASP A 989 -19.23 34.53 48.60
N GLY A 990 -19.71 33.28 48.56
CA GLY A 990 -19.06 32.19 47.84
C GLY A 990 -19.05 32.34 46.32
N PHE A 991 -19.89 33.20 45.72
CA PHE A 991 -19.82 33.49 44.28
C PHE A 991 -18.78 34.58 43.98
N THR A 992 -18.72 35.64 44.78
CA THR A 992 -17.68 36.68 44.63
C THR A 992 -16.29 36.12 44.94
N ASN A 993 -16.17 35.23 45.94
CA ASN A 993 -14.90 34.64 46.36
C ASN A 993 -14.44 33.44 45.50
N ALA A 994 -15.29 32.90 44.61
CA ALA A 994 -14.94 31.75 43.78
C ALA A 994 -13.75 32.04 42.85
N THR A 995 -12.77 31.13 42.82
CA THR A 995 -11.57 31.22 41.97
C THR A 995 -11.85 30.96 40.50
N ASP A 996 -12.87 30.16 40.20
CA ASP A 996 -13.41 29.96 38.86
C ASP A 996 -14.91 30.28 38.87
N LYS A 997 -15.35 30.96 37.82
CA LYS A 997 -16.73 31.45 37.61
C LYS A 997 -17.24 31.09 36.23
N HIS A 998 -16.62 30.12 35.57
CA HIS A 998 -17.19 29.49 34.39
C HIS A 998 -18.16 28.39 34.81
N PHE A 999 -19.14 28.13 33.96
CA PHE A 999 -19.93 26.91 34.00
C PHE A 999 -18.99 25.71 33.86
N ASP A 1000 -19.20 24.64 34.63
CA ASP A 1000 -18.30 23.48 34.60
C ASP A 1000 -18.48 22.58 33.33
N THR A 1001 -18.25 21.28 33.44
CA THR A 1001 -18.39 20.31 32.33
C THR A 1001 -19.23 19.08 32.68
N ASN A 1002 -19.89 19.07 33.84
CA ASN A 1002 -20.53 17.91 34.44
C ASN A 1002 -22.06 18.01 34.39
N VAL A 1003 -22.64 17.56 33.26
CA VAL A 1003 -24.10 17.51 33.00
C VAL A 1003 -24.95 16.70 33.99
N SER A 1004 -24.36 16.16 35.05
CA SER A 1004 -25.04 15.39 36.10
C SER A 1004 -25.14 16.14 37.45
N VAL A 1005 -24.55 17.33 37.57
CA VAL A 1005 -24.50 18.12 38.80
C VAL A 1005 -24.68 19.60 38.47
N ASP A 1006 -25.65 20.26 39.11
CA ASP A 1006 -25.81 21.72 39.03
C ASP A 1006 -24.77 22.41 39.93
N GLN A 1007 -24.08 23.43 39.42
CA GLN A 1007 -23.00 24.13 40.12
C GLN A 1007 -23.57 25.15 41.13
N GLU A 1008 -23.55 24.83 42.44
CA GLU A 1008 -24.08 25.70 43.51
C GLU A 1008 -22.99 26.56 44.19
N PHE A 1009 -23.25 27.88 44.29
CA PHE A 1009 -22.49 28.82 45.09
C PHE A 1009 -23.36 29.35 46.23
N VAL A 1010 -22.80 29.52 47.43
CA VAL A 1010 -23.57 29.93 48.62
C VAL A 1010 -23.12 31.30 49.13
N VAL A 1011 -24.08 32.18 49.42
CA VAL A 1011 -23.90 33.49 50.06
C VAL A 1011 -24.53 33.44 51.45
N THR A 1012 -23.75 33.67 52.49
CA THR A 1012 -24.17 33.55 53.88
C THR A 1012 -24.44 34.90 54.53
N LEU A 1013 -25.60 35.00 55.16
CA LEU A 1013 -26.14 36.20 55.79
C LEU A 1013 -26.52 35.89 57.25
N GLU A 1014 -26.50 36.90 58.11
CA GLU A 1014 -26.87 36.83 59.52
C GLU A 1014 -27.83 37.97 59.87
N GLU A 1015 -28.76 37.75 60.81
CA GLU A 1015 -29.65 38.80 61.30
C GLU A 1015 -28.87 39.78 62.18
N ARG A 1016 -28.87 41.07 61.82
CA ARG A 1016 -28.12 42.09 62.58
C ARG A 1016 -28.89 42.50 63.84
N ILE A 1017 -28.20 42.50 64.98
CA ILE A 1017 -28.74 42.90 66.28
C ILE A 1017 -27.98 44.13 66.77
N GLU A 1018 -28.71 45.20 67.08
CA GLU A 1018 -28.14 46.47 67.55
C GLU A 1018 -28.50 46.76 69.02
N PRO A 1019 -27.54 47.19 69.84
CA PRO A 1019 -27.79 47.62 71.22
C PRO A 1019 -28.38 49.04 71.26
N VAL A 1020 -29.21 49.30 72.26
CA VAL A 1020 -29.80 50.62 72.55
C VAL A 1020 -29.71 50.88 74.04
N THR A 1021 -28.93 51.87 74.45
CA THR A 1021 -28.73 52.28 75.84
C THR A 1021 -29.68 53.43 76.21
N PRO A 1022 -29.82 53.78 77.51
CA PRO A 1022 -30.62 54.94 77.91
C PRO A 1022 -30.02 56.28 77.47
N GLN A 1023 -28.75 56.31 77.07
CA GLN A 1023 -28.04 57.51 76.62
C GLN A 1023 -28.10 57.70 75.10
N ASP A 1024 -28.55 56.69 74.35
CA ASP A 1024 -28.77 56.79 72.90
C ASP A 1024 -30.07 57.54 72.55
N PRO A 1025 -30.17 58.18 71.38
CA PRO A 1025 -31.43 58.73 70.89
C PRO A 1025 -32.49 57.63 70.82
N LYS A 1026 -33.66 57.82 71.46
CA LYS A 1026 -34.70 56.80 71.49
C LYS A 1026 -35.09 56.39 70.05
N PRO A 1027 -34.94 55.12 69.66
CA PRO A 1027 -35.17 54.69 68.27
C PRO A 1027 -36.57 55.02 67.77
N VAL A 1028 -36.65 55.40 66.49
CA VAL A 1028 -37.89 55.79 65.82
C VAL A 1028 -38.16 54.82 64.67
N PRO A 1029 -39.34 54.16 64.61
CA PRO A 1029 -39.71 53.26 63.52
C PRO A 1029 -39.45 53.82 62.12
N GLY A 1030 -38.78 53.04 61.28
CA GLY A 1030 -38.58 53.37 59.86
C GLY A 1030 -37.54 54.46 59.57
N ILE A 1031 -36.82 54.96 60.57
CA ILE A 1031 -35.65 55.83 60.42
C ILE A 1031 -34.38 54.96 60.37
N PRO A 1032 -33.35 55.32 59.57
CA PRO A 1032 -32.06 54.62 59.55
C PRO A 1032 -31.45 54.42 60.94
N VAL A 1033 -30.75 53.29 61.13
CA VAL A 1033 -30.06 52.95 62.38
C VAL A 1033 -28.99 54.00 62.73
N THR A 1034 -28.22 54.41 61.71
CA THR A 1034 -27.41 55.64 61.71
C THR A 1034 -27.61 56.34 60.35
N PRO A 1035 -27.21 57.62 60.17
CA PRO A 1035 -27.45 58.35 58.91
C PRO A 1035 -26.85 57.72 57.65
N GLU A 1036 -25.78 56.93 57.80
CA GLU A 1036 -25.09 56.22 56.71
C GLU A 1036 -25.59 54.76 56.55
N ASP A 1037 -26.48 54.29 57.43
CA ASP A 1037 -26.87 52.88 57.51
C ASP A 1037 -27.96 52.53 56.48
N PRO A 1038 -27.79 51.47 55.66
CA PRO A 1038 -28.86 51.01 54.78
C PRO A 1038 -30.07 50.44 55.53
N ALA A 1039 -29.93 50.00 56.78
CA ALA A 1039 -31.01 49.42 57.58
C ALA A 1039 -31.76 50.48 58.40
N ASN A 1040 -33.09 50.33 58.47
CA ASN A 1040 -33.96 51.16 59.31
C ASN A 1040 -34.32 50.45 60.61
N TRP A 1041 -34.58 51.20 61.68
CA TRP A 1041 -35.13 50.64 62.92
C TRP A 1041 -36.50 49.99 62.69
N PRO A 1042 -36.73 48.76 63.20
CA PRO A 1042 -38.00 48.03 63.02
C PRO A 1042 -39.15 48.71 63.77
N LYS A 1043 -40.40 48.35 63.46
CA LYS A 1043 -41.59 49.08 63.94
C LYS A 1043 -41.83 48.90 65.44
N GLU A 1044 -41.30 47.80 65.97
CA GLU A 1044 -41.46 47.28 67.32
C GLU A 1044 -40.74 48.16 68.36
N VAL A 1045 -39.75 48.98 67.95
CA VAL A 1045 -39.04 49.90 68.85
C VAL A 1045 -39.92 51.00 69.44
N LYS A 1046 -41.10 51.28 68.84
CA LYS A 1046 -42.12 52.17 69.42
C LYS A 1046 -42.58 51.68 70.81
N ASP A 1047 -42.67 50.36 70.97
CA ASP A 1047 -43.12 49.65 72.17
C ASP A 1047 -41.94 49.29 73.08
N MET A 1048 -40.73 49.79 72.77
CA MET A 1048 -39.53 49.58 73.58
C MET A 1048 -39.77 50.15 74.99
N LYS A 1049 -39.64 49.25 75.98
CA LYS A 1049 -39.90 49.52 77.39
C LYS A 1049 -38.87 50.49 77.96
N GLU A 1050 -39.24 51.16 79.05
CA GLU A 1050 -38.37 52.10 79.77
C GLU A 1050 -36.97 51.51 80.03
N LEU A 1051 -35.94 52.28 79.69
CA LEU A 1051 -34.52 51.96 79.91
C LEU A 1051 -33.97 52.62 81.18
N GLU A 1052 -34.69 53.60 81.77
CA GLU A 1052 -34.46 54.13 83.12
C GLU A 1052 -35.73 54.06 83.97
N ARG A 1053 -35.60 54.00 85.30
CA ARG A 1053 -36.73 54.11 86.25
C ARG A 1053 -36.31 54.67 87.61
N THR A 1054 -37.12 55.52 88.23
CA THR A 1054 -36.82 56.16 89.53
C THR A 1054 -37.79 55.74 90.64
N ALA A 1055 -37.26 55.44 91.83
CA ALA A 1055 -38.00 55.17 93.07
C ALA A 1055 -37.89 56.36 94.05
N THR A 1056 -38.87 56.54 94.95
CA THR A 1056 -38.92 57.64 95.94
C THR A 1056 -39.38 57.13 97.31
N GLN A 1057 -38.69 57.52 98.39
CA GLN A 1057 -39.10 57.29 99.79
C GLN A 1057 -39.66 58.59 100.40
N THR A 1058 -40.67 58.50 101.27
CA THR A 1058 -41.28 59.62 102.00
C THR A 1058 -41.36 59.30 103.49
N ILE A 1059 -41.07 60.27 104.37
CA ILE A 1059 -41.15 60.14 105.83
C ILE A 1059 -41.91 61.34 106.42
N ARG A 1060 -42.87 61.11 107.32
CA ARG A 1060 -43.71 62.16 107.96
C ARG A 1060 -43.84 61.92 109.47
N PHE A 1061 -44.16 62.96 110.25
CA PHE A 1061 -44.22 62.90 111.72
C PHE A 1061 -45.44 63.62 112.28
N ARG A 1062 -46.22 62.96 113.16
CA ARG A 1062 -47.49 63.46 113.71
C ARG A 1062 -47.63 63.14 115.20
N GLU A 1063 -48.43 63.95 115.91
CA GLU A 1063 -48.81 63.78 117.30
C GLU A 1063 -50.00 62.83 117.44
N GLU A 1064 -50.00 61.98 118.48
CA GLU A 1064 -50.90 60.82 118.56
C GLU A 1064 -52.33 61.19 119.02
N GLU A 1065 -52.50 62.01 120.06
CA GLU A 1065 -53.83 62.40 120.54
C GLU A 1065 -54.55 63.45 119.67
N SER A 1066 -53.81 64.21 118.85
CA SER A 1066 -54.36 65.34 118.07
C SER A 1066 -54.30 65.16 116.54
N GLY A 1067 -53.51 64.21 116.03
CA GLY A 1067 -53.31 63.96 114.59
C GLY A 1067 -52.53 65.05 113.84
N LYS A 1068 -52.05 66.08 114.54
CA LYS A 1068 -51.37 67.27 114.00
C LYS A 1068 -49.92 66.95 113.61
N GLU A 1069 -49.36 67.59 112.57
CA GLU A 1069 -47.95 67.39 112.20
C GLU A 1069 -47.01 68.09 113.18
N VAL A 1070 -45.97 67.36 113.62
CA VAL A 1070 -44.96 67.83 114.60
C VAL A 1070 -43.59 68.08 113.97
N PHE A 1071 -43.27 67.42 112.84
CA PHE A 1071 -42.09 67.72 112.03
C PHE A 1071 -42.39 67.64 110.53
N LYS A 1072 -41.58 68.35 109.73
CA LYS A 1072 -41.69 68.46 108.28
C LYS A 1072 -41.46 67.09 107.58
N THR A 1073 -42.11 66.89 106.44
CA THR A 1073 -41.93 65.67 105.60
C THR A 1073 -40.58 65.67 104.89
N ILE A 1074 -39.91 64.51 104.83
CA ILE A 1074 -38.61 64.26 104.15
C ILE A 1074 -38.81 63.35 102.92
N LEU A 1075 -38.01 63.56 101.86
CA LEU A 1075 -38.05 62.82 100.59
C LEU A 1075 -36.64 62.38 100.13
N ARG A 1076 -36.52 61.17 99.57
CA ARG A 1076 -35.25 60.59 99.03
C ARG A 1076 -35.50 59.88 97.69
N LYS A 1077 -34.54 59.85 96.75
CA LYS A 1077 -34.73 59.23 95.41
C LYS A 1077 -33.52 58.41 94.90
N ILE A 1078 -33.82 57.35 94.14
CA ILE A 1078 -32.84 56.48 93.44
C ILE A 1078 -33.32 56.14 92.03
N THR A 1079 -32.44 56.17 91.03
CA THR A 1079 -32.69 55.82 89.62
C THR A 1079 -31.90 54.58 89.20
N PHE A 1080 -32.51 53.71 88.40
CA PHE A 1080 -31.95 52.49 87.80
C PHE A 1080 -31.99 52.57 86.27
N GLU A 1081 -31.09 51.85 85.59
CA GLU A 1081 -30.97 51.83 84.12
C GLU A 1081 -30.67 50.43 83.53
N ARG A 1082 -30.86 50.23 82.21
CA ARG A 1082 -30.55 49.00 81.44
C ARG A 1082 -30.44 49.23 79.92
N THR A 1083 -29.92 48.26 79.20
CA THR A 1083 -29.77 48.26 77.72
C THR A 1083 -30.83 47.36 77.05
N ALA A 1084 -31.30 47.71 75.86
CA ALA A 1084 -32.06 46.84 74.97
C ALA A 1084 -31.19 46.32 73.81
N TYR A 1085 -31.55 45.18 73.23
CA TYR A 1085 -30.94 44.64 72.01
C TYR A 1085 -32.05 44.35 71.00
N VAL A 1086 -32.01 45.05 69.86
CA VAL A 1086 -33.04 45.04 68.81
C VAL A 1086 -32.51 44.28 67.60
N ASN A 1087 -33.17 43.19 67.22
CA ASN A 1087 -32.92 42.51 65.95
C ASN A 1087 -33.58 43.30 64.81
N LEU A 1088 -32.79 43.76 63.84
CA LEU A 1088 -33.26 44.62 62.75
C LEU A 1088 -34.13 43.90 61.72
N VAL A 1089 -33.99 42.58 61.60
CA VAL A 1089 -34.77 41.73 60.67
C VAL A 1089 -36.12 41.36 61.28
N THR A 1090 -36.12 40.85 62.51
CA THR A 1090 -37.30 40.25 63.15
C THR A 1090 -38.06 41.21 64.07
N GLY A 1091 -37.50 42.40 64.36
CA GLY A 1091 -38.07 43.36 65.29
C GLY A 1091 -38.03 42.93 66.77
N ASN A 1092 -37.46 41.76 67.07
CA ASN A 1092 -37.41 41.22 68.43
C ASN A 1092 -36.51 42.08 69.34
N ILE A 1093 -37.01 42.44 70.53
CA ILE A 1093 -36.31 43.29 71.49
C ILE A 1093 -36.10 42.54 72.81
N THR A 1094 -34.85 42.20 73.10
CA THR A 1094 -34.43 41.67 74.42
C THR A 1094 -33.81 42.79 75.26
N TYR A 1095 -33.62 42.56 76.56
CA TYR A 1095 -33.13 43.59 77.50
C TYR A 1095 -32.12 43.00 78.48
N SER A 1096 -31.12 43.79 78.87
CA SER A 1096 -30.25 43.47 79.98
C SER A 1096 -30.97 43.56 81.32
N SER A 1097 -30.37 42.96 82.36
CA SER A 1097 -30.70 43.24 83.75
C SER A 1097 -30.58 44.74 84.09
N TRP A 1098 -31.34 45.19 85.08
CA TRP A 1098 -31.27 46.54 85.64
C TRP A 1098 -30.03 46.72 86.54
N ARG A 1099 -29.41 47.91 86.48
CA ARG A 1099 -28.34 48.39 87.37
C ARG A 1099 -28.71 49.75 88.00
N ILE A 1100 -28.01 50.18 89.06
CA ILE A 1100 -28.23 51.51 89.67
C ILE A 1100 -27.52 52.58 88.85
N GLY A 1101 -28.18 53.72 88.62
CA GLY A 1101 -27.64 54.88 87.90
C GLY A 1101 -27.40 56.14 88.76
N LYS A 1102 -28.29 56.49 89.71
CA LYS A 1102 -28.18 57.77 90.46
C LYS A 1102 -28.95 57.79 91.80
N VAL A 1103 -28.55 58.64 92.75
CA VAL A 1103 -29.14 58.82 94.11
C VAL A 1103 -29.16 60.29 94.54
N VAL A 1104 -30.20 60.78 95.24
CA VAL A 1104 -30.31 62.17 95.77
C VAL A 1104 -31.14 62.25 97.09
N ASP A 1105 -30.72 63.11 98.03
CA ASP A 1105 -31.28 63.35 99.39
C ASP A 1105 -31.45 64.86 99.70
N GLN A 1106 -32.51 65.29 100.42
CA GLN A 1106 -32.72 66.70 100.87
C GLN A 1106 -33.49 66.86 102.22
N ASP A 1107 -33.08 67.84 103.05
CA ASP A 1107 -33.72 68.46 104.25
C ASP A 1107 -33.87 67.70 105.63
N GLY A 1108 -33.64 68.44 106.74
CA GLY A 1108 -34.12 68.14 108.12
C GLY A 1108 -33.28 68.74 109.30
N PRO A 1109 -33.87 69.41 110.34
CA PRO A 1109 -33.17 69.68 111.63
C PRO A 1109 -34.00 69.95 112.97
N VAL A 1110 -33.29 70.02 114.12
CA VAL A 1110 -33.58 70.71 115.46
C VAL A 1110 -34.41 70.02 116.61
N GLN A 1111 -34.12 70.39 117.88
CA GLN A 1111 -34.58 69.94 119.24
C GLN A 1111 -34.50 71.17 120.25
N PRO A 1112 -34.68 71.06 121.60
CA PRO A 1112 -35.87 70.80 122.45
C PRO A 1112 -36.15 71.90 123.54
N VAL A 1113 -37.22 71.80 124.37
CA VAL A 1113 -37.48 72.70 125.53
C VAL A 1113 -38.19 71.99 126.72
N ASN A 1114 -37.92 72.44 127.97
CA ASN A 1114 -38.48 72.03 129.29
C ASN A 1114 -37.96 70.71 129.93
N SER A 1115 -38.22 70.53 131.24
CA SER A 1115 -37.13 70.24 132.19
C SER A 1115 -37.35 69.17 133.29
N ASN A 1116 -36.21 68.77 133.87
CA ASN A 1116 -35.98 68.11 135.18
C ASN A 1116 -36.17 66.59 135.34
N THR A 1117 -35.40 66.09 136.31
CA THR A 1117 -35.22 64.70 136.76
C THR A 1117 -34.45 63.76 135.84
N ALA A 1118 -33.78 62.79 136.46
CA ALA A 1118 -32.72 62.01 135.83
C ALA A 1118 -33.27 60.71 135.21
N ASN A 1119 -32.66 60.30 134.09
CA ASN A 1119 -31.76 59.14 134.23
C ASN A 1119 -30.61 59.15 133.22
N ARG A 1120 -29.49 58.54 133.62
CA ARG A 1120 -28.44 58.11 132.67
C ARG A 1120 -28.90 56.80 132.05
N VAL A 1121 -28.81 56.69 130.72
CA VAL A 1121 -28.73 55.37 130.06
C VAL A 1121 -27.55 55.39 129.09
N ASN A 1122 -26.38 55.00 129.61
CA ASN A 1122 -25.34 54.42 128.76
C ASN A 1122 -25.72 52.95 128.51
N VAL A 1123 -25.79 52.54 127.25
CA VAL A 1123 -25.39 51.20 126.81
C VAL A 1123 -24.56 51.44 125.54
N ALA A 1124 -23.23 51.57 125.63
CA ALA A 1124 -22.23 50.56 125.99
C ALA A 1124 -22.06 49.50 124.87
N PRO A 1125 -20.81 49.14 124.51
CA PRO A 1125 -20.51 48.46 123.24
C PRO A 1125 -20.54 46.93 123.37
N ASN A 1126 -20.27 46.23 122.27
CA ASN A 1126 -19.68 44.90 122.34
C ASN A 1126 -18.64 44.66 121.24
N THR A 1127 -17.52 44.06 121.63
CA THR A 1127 -16.51 43.48 120.74
C THR A 1127 -16.87 42.03 120.42
N GLY A 1128 -16.35 41.48 119.32
CA GLY A 1128 -16.61 40.10 118.90
C GLY A 1128 -15.46 39.52 118.07
N GLU A 1129 -15.09 38.28 118.34
CA GLU A 1129 -13.87 37.63 117.85
C GLU A 1129 -13.83 37.38 116.33
N VAL A 1130 -12.61 37.28 115.79
CA VAL A 1130 -12.36 36.41 114.64
C VAL A 1130 -12.44 34.96 115.12
N ARG A 1131 -13.45 34.21 114.66
CA ARG A 1131 -13.43 32.73 114.71
C ARG A 1131 -13.81 32.13 113.38
N SER A 1132 -12.89 31.37 112.81
CA SER A 1132 -13.26 30.20 112.01
C SER A 1132 -13.79 29.12 112.96
N LEU A 1133 -14.93 28.52 112.62
CA LEU A 1133 -15.37 27.26 113.23
C LEU A 1133 -16.15 26.46 112.19
N SER A 1134 -15.75 25.21 112.02
CA SER A 1134 -16.25 24.26 111.03
C SER A 1134 -17.18 23.24 111.68
N ALA A 1135 -17.57 22.20 110.93
CA ALA A 1135 -18.29 20.99 111.37
C ALA A 1135 -19.83 21.15 111.51
N ARG A 1136 -20.67 20.12 111.23
CA ARG A 1136 -20.45 18.79 110.59
C ARG A 1136 -21.80 18.08 110.33
N VAL A 1137 -21.85 17.19 109.31
CA VAL A 1137 -22.59 15.89 109.28
C VAL A 1137 -24.15 15.95 109.36
N ARG A 1138 -24.98 15.22 108.58
CA ARG A 1138 -24.90 13.92 107.85
C ARG A 1138 -25.31 14.12 106.37
N ARG A 1139 -24.93 13.34 105.33
CA ARG A 1139 -24.35 11.99 105.12
C ARG A 1139 -25.34 10.83 104.82
N SER A 1140 -25.51 10.54 103.53
CA SER A 1140 -25.74 9.23 102.86
C SER A 1140 -25.26 9.39 101.40
N VAL A 1141 -24.24 8.71 100.85
CA VAL A 1141 -24.05 7.25 100.58
C VAL A 1141 -25.05 6.76 99.52
N SER A 1142 -24.70 6.08 98.41
CA SER A 1142 -23.53 5.27 97.95
C SER A 1142 -22.89 5.79 96.64
N THR A 1143 -21.58 5.73 96.33
CA THR A 1143 -20.67 4.59 95.92
C THR A 1143 -21.10 3.85 94.63
N GLU A 1144 -20.23 3.40 93.70
CA GLU A 1144 -18.74 3.22 93.65
C GLU A 1144 -18.24 3.24 92.15
N THR A 1145 -17.17 3.97 91.74
CA THR A 1145 -15.74 3.56 91.48
C THR A 1145 -15.46 2.60 90.29
N THR A 1146 -14.32 2.54 89.55
CA THR A 1146 -13.00 3.24 89.36
C THR A 1146 -12.23 2.55 88.17
N PRO A 1147 -10.90 2.68 87.91
CA PRO A 1147 -10.13 3.86 87.42
C PRO A 1147 -9.05 3.54 86.31
N VAL A 1148 -8.24 4.56 85.88
CA VAL A 1148 -6.79 4.46 85.51
C VAL A 1148 -6.37 3.62 84.26
N ALA A 1149 -5.20 3.79 83.60
CA ALA A 1149 -4.44 4.97 83.14
C ALA A 1149 -3.35 4.52 82.10
N ASP A 1150 -2.77 5.47 81.38
CA ASP A 1150 -1.63 5.35 80.42
C ASP A 1150 -0.26 5.03 81.08
N PRO A 1151 0.85 4.80 80.32
CA PRO A 1151 1.02 4.21 78.97
C PRO A 1151 2.23 3.23 78.86
N ALA A 1152 2.41 2.53 77.72
CA ALA A 1152 3.72 1.96 77.30
C ALA A 1152 3.77 1.57 75.80
N THR A 1153 4.98 1.51 75.23
CA THR A 1153 5.31 0.88 73.93
C THR A 1153 6.25 -0.31 74.11
N VAL A 1154 6.18 -1.31 73.22
CA VAL A 1154 7.31 -2.09 72.64
C VAL A 1154 6.79 -3.10 71.60
N VAL A 1155 7.66 -3.54 70.70
CA VAL A 1155 7.42 -4.42 69.56
C VAL A 1155 7.89 -5.85 69.87
N GLU A 1156 7.16 -6.89 69.44
CA GLU A 1156 7.78 -8.04 68.76
C GLU A 1156 6.80 -8.91 67.95
N GLU A 1157 7.34 -9.50 66.89
CA GLU A 1157 6.78 -10.56 66.04
C GLU A 1157 6.89 -11.94 66.75
N PRO A 1158 6.29 -13.07 66.28
CA PRO A 1158 6.13 -13.43 64.86
C PRO A 1158 4.91 -14.32 64.52
N SER A 1159 5.02 -14.98 63.36
CA SER A 1159 4.37 -16.25 63.00
C SER A 1159 2.96 -16.18 62.39
N SER A 1160 2.87 -16.73 61.18
CA SER A 1160 1.65 -16.87 60.41
C SER A 1160 0.76 -18.01 60.89
N ALA A 1161 -0.55 -17.84 60.66
CA ALA A 1161 -1.55 -18.91 60.47
C ALA A 1161 -1.74 -19.95 61.61
N PRO A 1162 -2.58 -19.65 62.63
CA PRO A 1162 -3.32 -20.68 63.35
C PRO A 1162 -4.34 -21.35 62.42
N LYS A 1163 -3.90 -22.40 61.71
CA LYS A 1163 -4.72 -23.18 60.77
C LYS A 1163 -5.49 -24.28 61.52
N VAL A 1164 -6.81 -24.12 61.67
CA VAL A 1164 -7.74 -25.15 62.15
C VAL A 1164 -8.95 -25.11 61.20
N GLU A 1165 -9.02 -25.85 60.10
CA GLU A 1165 -8.72 -27.28 59.87
C GLU A 1165 -9.72 -28.24 60.55
N ALA A 1166 -10.79 -28.50 59.80
CA ALA A 1166 -11.60 -29.72 59.75
C ALA A 1166 -12.19 -30.30 61.06
N LYS A 1167 -13.53 -30.32 61.10
CA LYS A 1167 -14.31 -31.50 60.65
C LYS A 1167 -15.69 -31.05 60.17
N GLU A 1168 -16.20 -31.52 59.04
CA GLU A 1168 -16.56 -32.91 58.71
C GLU A 1168 -17.63 -33.47 59.66
N GLU A 1169 -18.91 -33.25 59.34
CA GLU A 1169 -19.68 -34.39 58.84
C GLU A 1169 -19.91 -34.13 57.34
N ARG A 1170 -19.13 -34.69 56.42
CA ARG A 1170 -18.80 -36.11 56.17
C ARG A 1170 -19.97 -36.86 55.55
N MET A 1171 -20.02 -36.73 54.23
CA MET A 1171 -20.55 -37.73 53.29
C MET A 1171 -22.09 -37.79 53.20
N PRO A 1172 -22.70 -38.38 52.13
CA PRO A 1172 -22.09 -39.09 51.00
C PRO A 1172 -21.02 -38.25 50.28
N VAL A 1173 -19.78 -38.70 50.15
CA VAL A 1173 -19.35 -39.55 49.03
C VAL A 1173 -20.34 -39.50 47.87
N GLU A 1174 -19.89 -38.95 46.74
CA GLU A 1174 -20.24 -39.57 45.45
C GLU A 1174 -20.19 -41.11 45.59
N PRO A 1175 -20.97 -41.90 44.83
CA PRO A 1175 -20.64 -43.29 44.52
C PRO A 1175 -19.31 -43.39 43.73
N ALA A 1176 -18.26 -42.86 44.33
CA ALA A 1176 -16.93 -42.65 43.81
C ALA A 1176 -16.27 -44.00 43.64
N VAL A 1177 -15.62 -44.16 42.49
CA VAL A 1177 -14.70 -45.27 42.24
C VAL A 1177 -15.31 -46.65 42.50
N ARG A 1178 -16.01 -47.14 41.48
CA ARG A 1178 -15.46 -48.34 40.85
C ARG A 1178 -14.97 -48.06 39.43
N THR A 1179 -13.71 -47.64 39.36
CA THR A 1179 -12.83 -48.09 38.28
C THR A 1179 -12.63 -49.61 38.41
N VAL A 1180 -13.41 -50.43 37.70
CA VAL A 1180 -13.09 -51.82 37.36
C VAL A 1180 -13.67 -52.12 35.97
N GLU A 1181 -12.79 -52.57 35.07
CA GLU A 1181 -13.02 -53.35 33.84
C GLU A 1181 -14.24 -53.01 32.95
N SER A 1182 -14.08 -52.37 31.78
CA SER A 1182 -13.37 -52.82 30.58
C SER A 1182 -14.03 -53.98 29.80
N LYS A 1183 -14.59 -53.66 28.62
CA LYS A 1183 -14.55 -54.40 27.34
C LYS A 1183 -15.66 -53.92 26.38
N PRO A 1184 -15.38 -53.83 25.07
CA PRO A 1184 -14.19 -53.26 24.45
C PRO A 1184 -14.58 -52.05 23.57
N VAL A 1185 -13.64 -51.51 22.79
CA VAL A 1185 -13.99 -50.58 21.71
C VAL A 1185 -14.70 -51.35 20.59
N GLU A 1186 -15.99 -51.08 20.38
CA GLU A 1186 -16.57 -51.15 19.04
C GLU A 1186 -16.93 -49.75 18.55
N THR A 1187 -16.55 -49.50 17.30
CA THR A 1187 -16.68 -48.24 16.58
C THR A 1187 -18.13 -47.86 16.32
N PRO A 1188 -18.42 -46.58 15.94
CA PRO A 1188 -19.66 -46.25 15.28
C PRO A 1188 -19.79 -47.09 14.00
N LYS A 1189 -20.60 -48.16 14.05
CA LYS A 1189 -20.95 -49.01 12.92
C LYS A 1189 -21.84 -48.25 11.95
N VAL A 1190 -21.20 -47.42 11.13
CA VAL A 1190 -21.44 -47.27 9.69
C VAL A 1190 -22.88 -47.63 9.29
N LEU A 1191 -23.77 -46.65 9.40
CA LEU A 1191 -24.83 -46.46 8.40
C LEU A 1191 -24.14 -45.89 7.16
N LYS A 1192 -23.39 -46.71 6.42
CA LYS A 1192 -23.91 -47.52 5.31
C LYS A 1192 -24.77 -46.65 4.39
N ILE A 1193 -24.10 -46.22 3.32
CA ILE A 1193 -24.60 -46.31 1.94
C ILE A 1193 -25.70 -47.38 1.85
N PRO A 1194 -26.82 -47.15 1.16
CA PRO A 1194 -27.84 -48.18 0.91
C PRO A 1194 -27.28 -49.29 0.00
N LYS A 1195 -26.46 -50.18 0.58
CA LYS A 1195 -26.30 -51.54 0.08
C LYS A 1195 -27.60 -52.27 0.33
N VAL A 1196 -28.48 -52.13 -0.66
CA VAL A 1196 -29.40 -53.16 -1.16
C VAL A 1196 -29.15 -54.49 -0.45
N GLN A 1197 -30.06 -54.86 0.44
CA GLN A 1197 -30.06 -56.21 1.00
C GLN A 1197 -30.46 -57.15 -0.15
N PRO A 1198 -29.75 -58.27 -0.38
CA PRO A 1198 -30.00 -59.09 -1.56
C PRO A 1198 -31.27 -59.92 -1.38
N GLU A 1199 -32.41 -59.40 -1.83
CA GLU A 1199 -33.51 -60.27 -2.23
C GLU A 1199 -33.05 -61.17 -3.38
N ALA A 1200 -33.42 -62.44 -3.30
CA ALA A 1200 -32.79 -63.50 -4.09
C ALA A 1200 -33.30 -63.56 -5.53
N VAL A 1201 -32.83 -62.67 -6.39
CA VAL A 1201 -32.89 -62.89 -7.84
C VAL A 1201 -31.84 -63.93 -8.22
N THR A 1202 -32.31 -65.13 -8.55
CA THR A 1202 -31.50 -66.32 -8.86
C THR A 1202 -30.42 -66.08 -9.91
N VAL A 1203 -29.16 -66.23 -9.52
CA VAL A 1203 -28.02 -66.32 -10.45
C VAL A 1203 -28.06 -67.68 -11.17
N ALA A 1204 -28.70 -67.72 -12.33
CA ALA A 1204 -28.76 -68.89 -13.21
C ALA A 1204 -27.46 -69.05 -14.03
N THR A 1205 -26.35 -69.41 -13.39
CA THR A 1205 -25.09 -69.73 -14.08
C THR A 1205 -25.14 -71.10 -14.77
N ARG A 1206 -25.62 -71.14 -16.01
CA ARG A 1206 -25.54 -72.26 -16.99
C ARG A 1206 -26.01 -71.73 -18.36
N LYS A 1207 -25.37 -71.98 -19.51
CA LYS A 1207 -24.15 -72.74 -19.85
C LYS A 1207 -23.40 -72.04 -20.99
N ALA A 1208 -22.10 -72.30 -21.11
CA ALA A 1208 -21.42 -72.27 -22.40
C ALA A 1208 -21.48 -73.65 -23.07
N SER A 1209 -21.89 -73.72 -24.34
CA SER A 1209 -21.69 -74.79 -25.34
C SER A 1209 -22.26 -74.26 -26.66
N ALA A 1210 -21.53 -73.96 -27.74
CA ALA A 1210 -20.38 -74.59 -28.41
C ALA A 1210 -20.73 -75.80 -29.29
N THR A 1211 -20.02 -75.94 -30.41
CA THR A 1211 -20.23 -76.90 -31.53
C THR A 1211 -21.50 -76.62 -32.37
N LEU A 1212 -21.67 -77.08 -33.62
CA LEU A 1212 -20.92 -78.09 -34.41
C LEU A 1212 -21.15 -77.84 -35.93
N ASN A 1213 -20.26 -78.04 -36.92
CA ASN A 1213 -18.79 -78.05 -37.11
C ASN A 1213 -18.52 -78.28 -38.65
N LYS A 1214 -17.26 -78.22 -39.13
CA LYS A 1214 -16.75 -78.60 -40.48
C LYS A 1214 -16.77 -77.47 -41.55
N ARG A 1215 -15.90 -77.48 -42.59
CA ARG A 1215 -14.98 -78.53 -43.09
C ARG A 1215 -13.67 -77.96 -43.67
N VAL A 1216 -12.65 -78.81 -43.81
CA VAL A 1216 -11.35 -78.54 -44.48
C VAL A 1216 -11.37 -79.10 -45.91
N TYR A 1217 -10.77 -78.41 -46.91
CA TYR A 1217 -9.76 -78.91 -47.89
C TYR A 1217 -9.51 -77.98 -49.11
N GLY A 1218 -8.24 -77.90 -49.54
CA GLY A 1218 -7.79 -77.41 -50.87
C GLY A 1218 -7.77 -75.89 -51.10
N ALA A 1219 -6.95 -75.32 -52.00
CA ALA A 1219 -5.74 -75.82 -52.69
C ALA A 1219 -4.89 -74.62 -53.23
N LYS A 1220 -3.62 -74.85 -53.61
CA LYS A 1220 -2.75 -73.87 -54.34
C LYS A 1220 -3.01 -73.97 -55.87
N PRO A 1221 -2.67 -72.96 -56.70
CA PRO A 1221 -1.28 -72.69 -57.15
C PRO A 1221 -0.74 -71.30 -56.67
N VAL A 1222 0.56 -70.98 -56.55
CA VAL A 1222 1.72 -70.97 -57.51
C VAL A 1222 1.49 -69.88 -58.60
N VAL A 1223 2.39 -68.91 -58.88
CA VAL A 1223 3.83 -68.99 -59.23
C VAL A 1223 4.70 -67.88 -58.59
N THR A 1224 6.01 -68.17 -58.48
CA THR A 1224 7.17 -67.30 -58.16
C THR A 1224 7.39 -66.16 -59.19
N ARG A 1225 8.28 -65.15 -59.03
CA ARG A 1225 9.66 -65.05 -58.47
C ARG A 1225 9.88 -63.67 -57.81
N GLY A 1226 10.87 -63.41 -56.96
CA GLY A 1226 11.95 -64.26 -56.44
C GLY A 1226 13.36 -63.74 -56.77
N ARG A 1227 14.14 -63.38 -55.73
CA ARG A 1227 15.56 -62.89 -55.75
C ARG A 1227 15.80 -61.50 -56.39
N SER A 1228 16.91 -60.79 -56.11
CA SER A 1228 17.72 -60.64 -54.87
C SER A 1228 18.84 -59.58 -55.01
N SER A 1229 18.94 -58.65 -54.05
CA SER A 1229 20.18 -57.96 -53.63
C SER A 1229 20.95 -57.02 -54.61
N ARG A 1230 21.76 -56.13 -54.00
CA ARG A 1230 22.90 -55.37 -54.57
C ARG A 1230 22.63 -54.19 -55.55
N ARG A 1231 22.83 -52.99 -54.99
CA ARG A 1231 23.49 -51.80 -55.59
C ARG A 1231 24.83 -52.14 -56.27
N PRO A 1232 25.46 -51.23 -57.05
CA PRO A 1232 24.96 -50.09 -57.84
C PRO A 1232 25.44 -50.19 -59.32
N PRO A 1233 25.44 -49.12 -60.16
CA PRO A 1233 26.45 -48.05 -60.10
C PRO A 1233 25.88 -46.62 -60.26
N LYS A 1234 26.79 -45.63 -60.33
CA LYS A 1234 26.53 -44.19 -60.55
C LYS A 1234 26.01 -43.91 -61.97
N ILE A 1235 25.26 -42.83 -62.15
CA ILE A 1235 25.84 -41.49 -62.44
C ILE A 1235 25.32 -40.54 -61.35
#